data_AF-A0A5J6N3E6-F1
#
_entry.id   AF-A0A5J6N3E6-F1
#
_cell.length_a   1.000
_cell.length_b   1.000
_cell.length_c   1.000
_cell.angle_alpha   90.00
_cell.angle_beta   90.00
_cell.angle_gamma   90.00
#
_symmetry.space_group_name_H-M   'P 1'
#
loop_
_entity.id
_entity.type
_entity.pdbx_description
1 polymer ?
#
loop_
_entity_poly.entity_id
_entity_poly.type
_entity_poly.pdbx_seq_one_letter_code
_entity_poly.pdbx_strand_id
1 'polypeptide(L)'
;MIAWRSSFSLCGLAAAALLVGSSWGVTGALADSSGQPLQLLPPTVTPAAASAPDSAVSPPSSDAAPAAETVAPTAPSVETPTATAPTAPTSTAPTVPGPSEPTVAGPAAPDAPTAPSGIQVQEIGSANSYAGTLEPADGGFGYDMWKGTSAHDVETLLPRIPLPGPSPSLRALARRLLLSNAEPPTGQTDRDLLPIRAEQLARLGNLADMEAFLAVVPTGSKDPSLAAFRREVLWLKGDVDSACAQVSADLSVMPSDVELNRQQLLCRAANGQSKEAQLGIDMLREQGQSDPKLVAMVDALGGVKGATLPDDVPPSPMLYALAKKAGLAVPPAWASSGTPALQARLAGDDSLDAVTRITAGEAAFAAGAMPIDPLAGLYGSQDVTPAQIDALLAADDKDDGPMGHAQLYEGVLRTEPAIRRAQILHRALEMARRFGGYPAAVAANQTSLLKLEPAPELAWFSVDAGRAFYYMGRYERAQAWLNIARNRAEADTQAREAVPTLALFAQIAGAGQPLTWAPDAVEQWRDAQAKAGDPDPALRAARLFAILAAQGEPVGDQWRQMAESAQPSSGLPDTTLLSRLDAASAAGRRGEIVLLSLVLMGPTGPADAHPLVVNRVLSALYANGLQSEARAIAFETVIANGI
;
A
#
# COMPACT_ATOMS: atom_id res chain seq x y z
N MET A 1 -24.10 -20.03 36.55
CA MET A 1 -22.64 -20.20 36.37
C MET A 1 -22.42 -20.34 34.88
N ILE A 2 -21.85 -19.44 34.08
CA ILE A 2 -21.05 -18.20 34.22
C ILE A 2 -21.50 -17.36 32.98
N ALA A 3 -22.36 -16.35 33.10
CA ALA A 3 -22.09 -14.91 33.25
C ALA A 3 -21.25 -14.26 32.12
N TRP A 4 -21.92 -13.71 31.10
CA TRP A 4 -21.46 -12.56 30.30
C TRP A 4 -22.55 -11.49 30.39
N ARG A 5 -22.23 -10.34 30.98
CA ARG A 5 -23.12 -9.17 31.05
C ARG A 5 -22.40 -7.97 30.46
N SER A 6 -23.11 -7.41 29.49
CA SER A 6 -23.01 -6.09 28.89
C SER A 6 -22.85 -4.95 29.91
N SER A 7 -22.11 -3.91 29.53
CA SER A 7 -22.14 -2.61 30.19
C SER A 7 -22.03 -1.52 29.12
N PHE A 8 -23.20 -1.01 28.73
CA PHE A 8 -23.39 0.37 28.26
C PHE A 8 -23.70 1.21 29.50
N SER A 9 -23.09 2.40 29.61
CA SER A 9 -23.70 3.49 30.38
C SER A 9 -23.24 4.85 29.84
N LEU A 10 -24.23 5.68 29.53
CA LEU A 10 -24.13 7.09 29.16
C LEU A 10 -23.74 7.98 30.34
N CYS A 11 -23.06 9.09 30.04
CA CYS A 11 -23.10 10.42 30.71
C CYS A 11 -22.10 11.31 29.94
N GLY A 12 -22.32 12.58 29.57
CA GLY A 12 -23.35 13.57 29.80
C GLY A 12 -22.78 14.91 29.28
N LEU A 13 -23.62 15.74 28.67
CA LEU A 13 -23.30 17.05 28.07
C LEU A 13 -23.12 18.17 29.12
N ALA A 14 -22.35 19.20 28.70
CA ALA A 14 -22.39 20.63 29.08
C ALA A 14 -21.62 21.13 30.33
N ALA A 15 -20.70 22.08 30.13
CA ALA A 15 -20.90 23.50 30.47
C ALA A 15 -19.61 24.33 30.26
N ALA A 16 -19.76 25.48 29.59
CA ALA A 16 -18.79 26.57 29.54
C ALA A 16 -18.99 27.52 30.73
N ALA A 17 -17.90 28.03 31.32
CA ALA A 17 -17.87 29.31 32.04
C ALA A 17 -16.44 29.82 32.27
N LEU A 18 -16.28 31.11 32.01
CA LEU A 18 -15.12 31.98 32.24
C LEU A 18 -14.62 31.99 33.69
N LEU A 19 -13.31 32.22 33.89
CA LEU A 19 -12.80 33.11 34.94
C LEU A 19 -11.40 33.66 34.62
N VAL A 20 -11.18 34.86 35.17
CA VAL A 20 -10.20 35.88 34.86
C VAL A 20 -8.90 35.70 35.66
N GLY A 21 -7.76 35.99 34.99
CA GLY A 21 -6.67 36.80 35.52
C GLY A 21 -5.73 36.21 36.56
N SER A 22 -4.44 36.07 36.22
CA SER A 22 -3.35 36.65 37.00
C SER A 22 -2.05 36.72 36.20
N SER A 23 -1.56 37.94 36.10
CA SER A 23 -0.28 38.39 35.56
C SER A 23 0.90 37.99 36.47
N TRP A 24 1.92 37.33 35.93
CA TRP A 24 3.29 37.38 36.47
C TRP A 24 4.24 37.60 35.30
N GLY A 25 4.91 38.76 35.32
CA GLY A 25 5.93 39.12 34.34
C GLY A 25 7.26 38.44 34.68
N VAL A 26 8.03 38.12 33.64
CA VAL A 26 9.47 37.96 33.75
C VAL A 26 10.13 38.64 32.55
N THR A 27 10.99 39.58 32.91
CA THR A 27 12.05 40.28 32.20
C THR A 27 12.56 39.66 30.89
N GLY A 28 12.71 40.52 29.90
CA GLY A 28 13.42 40.21 28.65
C GLY A 28 14.90 39.93 28.84
N ALA A 29 15.40 39.06 27.98
CA ALA A 29 16.80 38.99 27.59
C ALA A 29 16.82 38.86 26.06
N LEU A 30 17.23 39.94 25.39
CA LEU A 30 17.65 39.90 24.00
C LEU A 30 18.97 39.12 23.96
N ALA A 31 18.93 37.89 23.49
CA ALA A 31 20.11 37.14 23.08
C ALA A 31 20.09 37.06 21.55
N ASP A 32 20.82 37.99 20.95
CA ASP A 32 21.27 37.93 19.57
C ASP A 32 22.25 36.75 19.47
N SER A 33 21.85 35.67 18.80
CA SER A 33 22.75 34.57 18.47
C SER A 33 22.50 34.15 17.04
N SER A 34 23.38 34.60 16.17
CA SER A 34 23.57 34.12 14.81
C SER A 34 23.80 32.61 14.82
N GLY A 35 22.74 31.84 14.56
CA GLY A 35 22.83 30.40 14.35
C GLY A 35 23.71 30.09 13.14
N GLN A 36 24.88 29.52 13.38
CA GLN A 36 25.64 28.87 12.32
C GLN A 36 24.91 27.58 11.89
N PRO A 37 24.85 27.29 10.59
CA PRO A 37 24.19 26.10 10.09
C PRO A 37 25.02 24.83 10.28
N LEU A 38 24.31 23.70 10.48
CA LEU A 38 24.79 22.32 10.47
C LEU A 38 25.89 22.08 9.40
N GLN A 39 27.12 21.78 9.84
CA GLN A 39 28.16 21.23 8.97
C GLN A 39 28.17 19.70 9.06
N LEU A 40 27.43 19.06 8.16
CA LEU A 40 27.67 17.68 7.74
C LEU A 40 28.41 17.72 6.40
N LEU A 41 29.71 18.03 6.43
CA LEU A 41 30.57 18.06 5.24
C LEU A 41 31.44 16.79 5.18
N PRO A 42 31.62 16.15 4.01
CA PRO A 42 32.65 15.13 3.82
C PRO A 42 34.05 15.76 3.88
N PRO A 43 35.11 14.99 4.17
CA PRO A 43 36.45 15.53 4.42
C PRO A 43 36.98 16.32 3.21
N THR A 44 37.40 17.55 3.47
CA THR A 44 38.19 18.33 2.52
C THR A 44 39.60 17.73 2.44
N VAL A 45 39.92 17.10 1.32
CA VAL A 45 41.32 16.83 0.97
C VAL A 45 41.95 18.18 0.63
N THR A 46 42.77 18.68 1.54
CA THR A 46 43.62 19.86 1.31
C THR A 46 44.78 19.44 0.39
N PRO A 47 44.95 20.02 -0.81
CA PRO A 47 46.20 19.85 -1.54
C PRO A 47 47.25 20.77 -0.91
N ALA A 48 48.38 20.18 -0.54
CA ALA A 48 49.56 20.92 -0.11
C ALA A 48 50.05 21.85 -1.24
N ALA A 49 50.38 23.07 -0.85
CA ALA A 49 50.92 24.12 -1.71
C ALA A 49 52.25 23.70 -2.36
N ALA A 50 52.39 23.97 -3.66
CA ALA A 50 53.66 24.11 -4.33
C ALA A 50 53.62 25.33 -5.25
N SER A 51 54.61 26.20 -5.06
CA SER A 51 54.78 27.52 -5.64
C SER A 51 55.03 27.51 -7.16
N ALA A 52 54.59 28.58 -7.82
CA ALA A 52 54.83 28.91 -9.24
C ALA A 52 56.32 29.30 -9.51
N PRO A 53 56.75 29.58 -10.77
CA PRO A 53 56.34 30.80 -11.48
C PRO A 53 56.19 30.73 -13.03
N ASP A 54 55.46 31.75 -13.52
CA ASP A 54 55.58 32.52 -14.77
C ASP A 54 55.63 31.85 -16.15
N SER A 55 54.65 32.22 -17.00
CA SER A 55 54.89 33.15 -18.12
C SER A 55 53.58 33.59 -18.78
N ALA A 56 53.47 34.90 -18.99
CA ALA A 56 52.41 35.59 -19.72
C ALA A 56 52.70 35.69 -21.22
N VAL A 57 51.70 35.55 -22.10
CA VAL A 57 51.58 36.28 -23.39
C VAL A 57 50.10 36.41 -23.77
N SER A 58 49.72 37.62 -24.21
CA SER A 58 48.40 38.13 -24.63
C SER A 58 47.85 37.54 -25.96
N PRO A 59 46.54 37.76 -26.28
CA PRO A 59 45.89 37.30 -27.52
C PRO A 59 45.98 38.34 -28.66
N PRO A 60 45.51 38.05 -29.89
CA PRO A 60 44.20 38.58 -30.29
C PRO A 60 43.38 37.78 -31.34
N SER A 61 42.05 37.98 -31.26
CA SER A 61 41.05 38.24 -32.31
C SER A 61 41.19 37.66 -33.74
N SER A 62 40.09 37.05 -34.25
CA SER A 62 39.34 37.59 -35.40
C SER A 62 38.04 36.81 -35.67
N ASP A 63 36.92 37.53 -35.65
CA ASP A 63 35.73 37.21 -36.45
C ASP A 63 36.04 37.37 -37.94
N ALA A 64 35.61 36.40 -38.76
CA ALA A 64 35.28 36.59 -40.17
C ALA A 64 34.42 35.43 -40.68
N ALA A 65 33.10 35.67 -40.81
CA ALA A 65 32.27 34.99 -41.79
C ALA A 65 32.61 35.52 -43.21
N PRO A 66 32.28 34.82 -44.31
CA PRO A 66 30.90 34.90 -44.83
C PRO A 66 30.37 33.65 -45.58
N ALA A 67 29.03 33.65 -45.76
CA ALA A 67 28.19 33.28 -46.93
C ALA A 67 28.76 32.36 -48.03
N ALA A 68 27.99 31.59 -48.80
CA ALA A 68 26.62 31.07 -48.82
C ALA A 68 26.58 30.22 -50.12
N GLU A 69 25.93 29.06 -50.16
CA GLU A 69 25.30 28.59 -51.40
C GLU A 69 24.26 27.49 -51.16
N THR A 70 23.02 27.86 -51.47
CA THR A 70 21.84 27.06 -51.82
C THR A 70 22.11 26.05 -52.92
N VAL A 71 21.65 24.79 -52.77
CA VAL A 71 20.98 24.00 -53.84
C VAL A 71 20.08 22.93 -53.18
N ALA A 72 18.76 23.03 -53.39
CA ALA A 72 17.85 21.87 -53.45
C ALA A 72 17.86 21.37 -54.92
N PRO A 73 17.58 20.08 -55.23
CA PRO A 73 16.18 19.74 -55.50
C PRO A 73 15.74 18.25 -55.32
N THR A 74 14.42 18.09 -55.18
CA THR A 74 13.51 16.99 -55.61
C THR A 74 13.70 15.50 -55.29
N ALA A 75 12.55 14.90 -54.95
CA ALA A 75 12.22 13.50 -54.72
C ALA A 75 12.42 12.55 -55.93
N PRO A 76 12.30 11.23 -55.70
CA PRO A 76 11.11 10.55 -56.25
C PRO A 76 10.44 9.53 -55.29
N SER A 77 9.15 9.30 -55.54
CA SER A 77 8.35 8.16 -55.04
C SER A 77 8.85 6.81 -55.60
N VAL A 78 8.56 5.69 -54.89
CA VAL A 78 7.84 4.50 -55.39
C VAL A 78 7.87 3.35 -54.35
N GLU A 79 6.65 2.85 -54.06
CA GLU A 79 6.19 1.50 -53.70
C GLU A 79 6.65 0.72 -52.44
N THR A 80 5.60 0.31 -51.72
CA THR A 80 5.45 -0.73 -50.69
C THR A 80 5.71 -2.14 -51.21
N PRO A 81 6.01 -3.10 -50.31
CA PRO A 81 5.51 -4.46 -50.48
C PRO A 81 4.74 -4.99 -49.26
N THR A 82 3.64 -5.65 -49.58
CA THR A 82 2.81 -6.51 -48.72
C THR A 82 3.17 -7.98 -49.01
N ALA A 83 3.24 -8.85 -47.99
CA ALA A 83 3.19 -10.31 -48.14
C ALA A 83 2.69 -10.93 -46.81
N THR A 84 1.42 -11.30 -46.63
CA THR A 84 0.69 -12.54 -47.01
C THR A 84 1.04 -13.78 -46.17
N ALA A 85 0.02 -14.28 -45.47
CA ALA A 85 -0.03 -15.55 -44.73
C ALA A 85 -0.12 -16.78 -45.65
N PRO A 86 0.01 -18.02 -45.11
CA PRO A 86 -0.68 -19.15 -45.70
C PRO A 86 -1.51 -19.98 -44.71
N THR A 87 -2.70 -20.33 -45.18
CA THR A 87 -3.66 -21.31 -44.67
C THR A 87 -3.34 -22.73 -45.16
N ALA A 88 -3.95 -23.71 -44.47
CA ALA A 88 -3.82 -25.18 -44.54
C ALA A 88 -4.04 -25.86 -45.92
N PRO A 89 -3.89 -27.21 -46.01
CA PRO A 89 -5.11 -28.03 -45.96
C PRO A 89 -4.99 -29.42 -45.32
N THR A 90 -6.16 -29.97 -44.96
CA THR A 90 -6.45 -31.36 -44.57
C THR A 90 -6.96 -32.17 -45.77
N SER A 91 -6.55 -33.44 -45.94
CA SER A 91 -7.39 -34.51 -46.54
C SER A 91 -6.79 -35.92 -46.32
N THR A 92 -7.63 -36.94 -46.53
CA THR A 92 -7.77 -38.25 -45.86
C THR A 92 -7.29 -39.52 -46.62
N ALA A 93 -6.93 -40.57 -45.84
CA ALA A 93 -7.07 -42.06 -46.04
C ALA A 93 -6.20 -42.83 -47.10
N PRO A 94 -6.10 -44.20 -47.11
CA PRO A 94 -5.99 -45.24 -46.06
C PRO A 94 -4.89 -46.35 -46.30
N THR A 95 -4.85 -47.34 -45.38
CA THR A 95 -4.09 -48.60 -45.09
C THR A 95 -3.51 -49.54 -46.18
N VAL A 96 -2.59 -50.44 -45.72
CA VAL A 96 -2.26 -51.90 -45.99
C VAL A 96 -0.78 -52.26 -46.36
N PRO A 97 -0.26 -53.49 -46.10
CA PRO A 97 0.97 -53.73 -45.33
C PRO A 97 2.07 -54.50 -46.12
N GLY A 98 3.26 -54.67 -45.53
CA GLY A 98 4.35 -55.49 -46.10
C GLY A 98 5.03 -56.38 -45.04
N PRO A 99 5.51 -57.58 -45.41
CA PRO A 99 5.62 -58.73 -44.51
C PRO A 99 6.98 -58.91 -43.81
N SER A 100 6.91 -59.69 -42.74
CA SER A 100 7.97 -60.26 -41.89
C SER A 100 8.92 -61.21 -42.65
N GLU A 101 10.17 -61.35 -42.19
CA GLU A 101 10.89 -62.65 -42.04
C GLU A 101 12.25 -62.48 -41.29
N PRO A 102 12.93 -63.55 -40.77
CA PRO A 102 13.05 -63.75 -39.31
C PRO A 102 14.46 -64.16 -38.78
N THR A 103 14.51 -64.42 -37.46
CA THR A 103 15.45 -65.31 -36.70
C THR A 103 16.84 -64.69 -36.37
N VAL A 104 17.47 -64.83 -35.20
CA VAL A 104 17.69 -66.02 -34.35
C VAL A 104 17.91 -65.63 -32.88
N ALA A 105 17.46 -66.51 -31.97
CA ALA A 105 17.58 -66.45 -30.52
C ALA A 105 18.99 -66.74 -29.97
N GLY A 106 19.32 -66.11 -28.83
CA GLY A 106 20.38 -66.48 -27.89
C GLY A 106 19.83 -66.55 -26.45
N PRO A 107 20.49 -67.26 -25.51
CA PRO A 107 19.87 -68.11 -24.49
C PRO A 107 19.36 -67.42 -23.19
N ALA A 108 18.66 -68.23 -22.40
CA ALA A 108 17.68 -67.94 -21.35
C ALA A 108 18.19 -67.47 -19.96
N ALA A 109 17.36 -66.60 -19.35
CA ALA A 109 16.87 -66.43 -17.96
C ALA A 109 17.84 -66.53 -16.74
N PRO A 110 17.60 -65.71 -15.69
CA PRO A 110 16.61 -66.08 -14.68
C PRO A 110 15.56 -65.00 -14.36
N ASP A 111 14.48 -65.49 -13.73
CA ASP A 111 13.20 -64.86 -13.47
C ASP A 111 13.21 -63.57 -12.63
N ALA A 112 12.15 -62.80 -12.88
CA ALA A 112 11.79 -61.52 -12.28
C ALA A 112 11.50 -61.59 -10.76
N PRO A 113 11.75 -60.49 -10.03
CA PRO A 113 10.96 -60.14 -8.86
C PRO A 113 9.71 -59.36 -9.30
N THR A 114 8.56 -59.94 -9.00
CA THR A 114 7.21 -59.37 -9.07
C THR A 114 7.18 -57.95 -8.48
N ALA A 115 6.81 -56.96 -9.31
CA ALA A 115 6.50 -55.62 -8.80
C ALA A 115 5.26 -55.70 -7.89
N PRO A 116 5.28 -55.10 -6.69
CA PRO A 116 4.06 -54.95 -5.91
C PRO A 116 3.14 -53.97 -6.64
N SER A 117 2.17 -54.50 -7.38
CA SER A 117 0.99 -53.75 -7.81
C SER A 117 0.10 -53.50 -6.60
N GLY A 118 0.50 -52.52 -5.81
CA GLY A 118 -0.35 -51.90 -4.80
C GLY A 118 -0.40 -50.42 -5.14
N ILE A 119 -1.47 -49.98 -5.78
CA ILE A 119 -1.88 -48.57 -5.62
C ILE A 119 -2.23 -48.47 -4.14
N GLN A 120 -1.28 -48.02 -3.33
CA GLN A 120 -1.62 -47.48 -2.03
C GLN A 120 -2.36 -46.19 -2.31
N VAL A 121 -3.70 -46.28 -2.30
CA VAL A 121 -4.54 -45.12 -2.05
C VAL A 121 -4.24 -44.73 -0.62
N GLN A 122 -3.24 -43.88 -0.45
CA GLN A 122 -3.07 -43.14 0.77
C GLN A 122 -4.34 -42.29 0.90
N GLU A 123 -5.09 -42.48 1.98
CA GLU A 123 -6.16 -41.55 2.33
C GLU A 123 -5.57 -40.14 2.25
N ILE A 124 -6.13 -39.32 1.38
CA ILE A 124 -5.76 -37.91 1.25
C ILE A 124 -6.27 -37.24 2.51
N GLY A 125 -5.51 -37.35 3.61
CA GLY A 125 -5.55 -36.36 4.68
C GLY A 125 -5.25 -35.01 4.03
N SER A 126 -6.09 -34.02 4.32
CA SER A 126 -6.17 -32.71 3.63
C SER A 126 -4.82 -32.24 3.13
N ALA A 127 -4.54 -32.45 1.83
CA ALA A 127 -3.41 -31.83 1.19
C ALA A 127 -3.65 -30.32 1.26
N ASN A 128 -2.77 -29.59 1.95
CA ASN A 128 -2.81 -28.13 2.03
C ASN A 128 -2.90 -27.61 0.59
N SER A 129 -4.07 -27.15 0.17
CA SER A 129 -4.23 -26.70 -1.20
C SER A 129 -3.54 -25.35 -1.31
N TYR A 130 -2.69 -25.20 -2.32
CA TYR A 130 -1.96 -23.96 -2.52
C TYR A 130 -1.98 -23.62 -4.00
N ALA A 131 -2.56 -22.47 -4.32
CA ALA A 131 -2.61 -21.93 -5.66
C ALA A 131 -2.52 -20.40 -5.57
N GLY A 132 -1.76 -19.79 -6.47
CA GLY A 132 -1.60 -18.34 -6.56
C GLY A 132 -1.52 -17.89 -8.01
N THR A 133 -1.55 -16.58 -8.20
CA THR A 133 -1.54 -15.93 -9.52
C THR A 133 -0.25 -15.17 -9.80
N LEU A 134 0.59 -14.92 -8.78
CA LEU A 134 1.86 -14.23 -8.96
C LEU A 134 3.00 -15.23 -9.08
N GLU A 135 3.64 -15.21 -10.25
CA GLU A 135 4.94 -15.82 -10.50
C GLU A 135 6.07 -14.86 -10.09
N PRO A 136 7.34 -15.32 -9.97
CA PRO A 136 8.47 -14.44 -9.60
C PRO A 136 8.64 -13.21 -10.49
N ALA A 137 8.32 -13.34 -11.79
CA ALA A 137 8.38 -12.23 -12.74
C ALA A 137 7.37 -11.11 -12.40
N ASP A 138 6.26 -11.47 -11.77
CA ASP A 138 5.18 -10.56 -11.36
C ASP A 138 5.28 -10.17 -9.87
N GLY A 139 6.43 -10.45 -9.23
CA GLY A 139 6.69 -10.14 -7.83
C GLY A 139 6.30 -11.23 -6.84
N GLY A 140 5.95 -12.44 -7.30
CA GLY A 140 5.78 -13.62 -6.45
C GLY A 140 7.08 -14.03 -5.75
N PHE A 141 7.00 -14.75 -4.63
CA PHE A 141 8.17 -15.11 -3.83
C PHE A 141 8.93 -16.36 -4.28
N GLY A 142 8.44 -17.05 -5.31
CA GLY A 142 9.02 -18.29 -5.83
C GLY A 142 8.26 -19.53 -5.37
N TYR A 143 8.36 -20.58 -6.18
CA TYR A 143 7.63 -21.82 -5.93
C TYR A 143 8.05 -22.51 -4.62
N ASP A 144 9.30 -22.30 -4.20
CA ASP A 144 9.89 -22.85 -2.99
C ASP A 144 9.82 -21.91 -1.76
N MET A 145 8.98 -20.87 -1.80
CA MET A 145 8.94 -19.86 -0.73
C MET A 145 8.66 -20.41 0.68
N TRP A 146 7.99 -21.57 0.77
CA TRP A 146 7.66 -22.26 2.03
C TRP A 146 8.65 -23.36 2.41
N LYS A 147 9.73 -23.53 1.65
CA LYS A 147 10.73 -24.56 1.93
C LYS A 147 11.31 -24.41 3.34
N GLY A 148 11.14 -25.45 4.15
CA GLY A 148 11.60 -25.49 5.53
C GLY A 148 10.68 -24.80 6.54
N THR A 149 9.53 -24.27 6.11
CA THR A 149 8.49 -23.71 6.99
C THR A 149 7.37 -24.72 7.17
N SER A 150 6.89 -24.90 8.41
CA SER A 150 5.83 -25.87 8.69
C SER A 150 4.45 -25.36 8.27
N ALA A 151 3.54 -26.25 7.94
CA ALA A 151 2.18 -25.87 7.55
C ALA A 151 1.38 -25.26 8.71
N HIS A 152 1.50 -25.83 9.91
CA HIS A 152 0.89 -25.33 11.15
C HIS A 152 1.29 -23.87 11.46
N ASP A 153 2.55 -23.56 11.19
CA ASP A 153 3.07 -22.21 11.36
C ASP A 153 2.43 -21.18 10.43
N VAL A 154 2.26 -21.55 9.15
CA VAL A 154 1.59 -20.70 8.17
C VAL A 154 0.12 -20.55 8.55
N GLU A 155 -0.56 -21.65 8.90
CA GLU A 155 -1.96 -21.65 9.36
C GLU A 155 -2.17 -20.73 10.56
N THR A 156 -1.25 -20.72 11.51
CA THR A 156 -1.36 -19.92 12.74
C THR A 156 -1.03 -18.44 12.54
N LEU A 157 -0.04 -18.13 11.69
CA LEU A 157 0.46 -16.77 11.50
C LEU A 157 -0.25 -15.99 10.40
N LEU A 158 -0.70 -16.66 9.33
CA LEU A 158 -1.34 -16.01 8.19
C LEU A 158 -2.61 -15.23 8.58
N PRO A 159 -3.50 -15.73 9.47
CA PRO A 159 -4.64 -14.95 9.95
C PRO A 159 -4.28 -13.73 10.81
N ARG A 160 -3.05 -13.69 11.35
CA ARG A 160 -2.58 -12.63 12.26
C ARG A 160 -2.00 -11.42 11.54
N ILE A 161 -1.92 -11.46 10.20
CA ILE A 161 -1.49 -10.30 9.42
C ILE A 161 -2.51 -9.17 9.65
N PRO A 162 -2.07 -7.98 10.08
CA PRO A 162 -2.98 -6.87 10.34
C PRO A 162 -3.38 -6.17 9.03
N LEU A 163 -4.40 -6.71 8.35
CA LEU A 163 -4.93 -6.16 7.10
C LEU A 163 -6.20 -5.31 7.32
N PRO A 164 -6.37 -4.20 6.57
CA PRO A 164 -5.45 -3.69 5.56
C PRO A 164 -4.19 -3.04 6.17
N GLY A 165 -4.25 -2.53 7.40
CA GLY A 165 -3.13 -1.84 8.04
C GLY A 165 -2.77 -0.50 7.36
N PRO A 166 -2.10 0.44 8.05
CA PRO A 166 -1.87 1.79 7.54
C PRO A 166 -0.72 1.90 6.53
N SER A 167 0.21 0.94 6.51
CA SER A 167 1.45 0.97 5.69
C SER A 167 1.25 0.47 4.24
N PRO A 168 1.42 1.33 3.22
CA PRO A 168 1.42 0.90 1.82
C PRO A 168 2.43 -0.21 1.49
N SER A 169 3.65 -0.13 2.03
CA SER A 169 4.72 -1.08 1.76
C SER A 169 4.42 -2.46 2.37
N LEU A 170 3.89 -2.50 3.59
CA LEU A 170 3.47 -3.76 4.20
C LEU A 170 2.24 -4.34 3.49
N ARG A 171 1.30 -3.51 3.03
CA ARG A 171 0.17 -3.98 2.20
C ARG A 171 0.61 -4.59 0.88
N ALA A 172 1.52 -3.93 0.17
CA ALA A 172 2.08 -4.45 -1.07
C ALA A 172 2.81 -5.79 -0.85
N LEU A 173 3.54 -5.90 0.26
CA LEU A 173 4.22 -7.13 0.67
C LEU A 173 3.23 -8.25 1.04
N ALA A 174 2.17 -7.93 1.78
CA ALA A 174 1.10 -8.87 2.14
C ALA A 174 0.32 -9.35 0.91
N ARG A 175 -0.04 -8.45 -0.01
CA ARG A 175 -0.66 -8.81 -1.29
C ARG A 175 0.20 -9.82 -2.05
N ARG A 176 1.50 -9.56 -2.17
CA ARG A 176 2.44 -10.48 -2.84
C ARG A 176 2.52 -11.84 -2.15
N LEU A 177 2.54 -11.86 -0.82
CA LEU A 177 2.54 -13.10 -0.03
C LEU A 177 1.26 -13.92 -0.28
N LEU A 178 0.11 -13.25 -0.27
CA LEU A 178 -1.21 -13.87 -0.41
C LEU A 178 -1.52 -14.34 -1.83
N LEU A 179 -0.89 -13.77 -2.85
CA LEU A 179 -1.13 -14.12 -4.26
C LEU A 179 0.02 -14.92 -4.90
N SER A 180 1.16 -15.10 -4.22
CA SER A 180 2.26 -15.92 -4.72
C SER A 180 1.80 -17.34 -5.04
N ASN A 181 2.22 -17.86 -6.18
CA ASN A 181 2.10 -19.27 -6.52
C ASN A 181 3.25 -20.06 -5.89
N ALA A 182 2.96 -21.16 -5.20
CA ALA A 182 3.98 -21.95 -4.50
C ALA A 182 3.57 -23.40 -4.25
N GLU A 183 4.55 -24.24 -3.93
CA GLU A 183 4.30 -25.52 -3.29
C GLU A 183 3.76 -25.30 -1.87
N PRO A 184 2.75 -26.07 -1.41
CA PRO A 184 2.28 -25.96 -0.03
C PRO A 184 3.40 -26.21 0.99
N PRO A 185 3.36 -25.55 2.16
CA PRO A 185 4.27 -25.86 3.25
C PRO A 185 4.11 -27.31 3.71
N THR A 186 5.22 -27.90 4.16
CA THR A 186 5.25 -29.29 4.61
C THR A 186 4.57 -29.46 5.97
N GLY A 187 3.81 -30.54 6.14
CA GLY A 187 3.08 -30.84 7.36
C GLY A 187 1.56 -30.82 7.15
N GLN A 188 0.82 -31.07 8.21
CA GLN A 188 -0.65 -31.03 8.20
C GLN A 188 -1.14 -29.76 8.89
N THR A 189 -2.27 -29.25 8.41
CA THR A 189 -3.04 -28.15 9.01
C THR A 189 -4.40 -28.65 9.45
N ASP A 190 -4.99 -28.02 10.46
CA ASP A 190 -6.38 -28.30 10.84
C ASP A 190 -7.35 -27.69 9.82
N ARG A 191 -6.96 -26.58 9.21
CA ARG A 191 -7.72 -25.81 8.23
C ARG A 191 -6.91 -25.56 6.96
N ASP A 192 -7.55 -25.76 5.81
CA ASP A 192 -6.92 -25.49 4.51
C ASP A 192 -6.48 -24.01 4.38
N LEU A 193 -5.36 -23.79 3.70
CA LEU A 193 -4.72 -22.49 3.56
C LEU A 193 -5.44 -21.60 2.54
N LEU A 194 -6.11 -22.17 1.53
CA LEU A 194 -6.88 -21.41 0.54
C LEU A 194 -7.98 -20.54 1.19
N PRO A 195 -8.86 -21.07 2.06
CA PRO A 195 -9.82 -20.27 2.85
C PRO A 195 -9.18 -19.14 3.65
N ILE A 196 -8.03 -19.37 4.32
CA ILE A 196 -7.32 -18.32 5.08
C ILE A 196 -6.89 -17.19 4.14
N ARG A 197 -6.32 -17.53 2.98
CA ARG A 197 -5.88 -16.52 2.00
C ARG A 197 -7.05 -15.72 1.45
N ALA A 198 -8.18 -16.38 1.16
CA ALA A 198 -9.41 -15.71 0.72
C ALA A 198 -9.88 -14.66 1.73
N GLU A 199 -9.91 -15.03 3.02
CA GLU A 199 -10.27 -14.11 4.10
C GLU A 199 -9.33 -12.89 4.19
N GLN A 200 -8.03 -13.11 4.04
CA GLN A 200 -7.04 -12.03 4.07
C GLN A 200 -7.12 -11.13 2.82
N LEU A 201 -7.37 -11.69 1.64
CA LEU A 201 -7.60 -10.93 0.41
C LEU A 201 -8.87 -10.09 0.48
N ALA A 202 -9.95 -10.61 1.09
CA ALA A 202 -11.17 -9.83 1.32
C ALA A 202 -10.93 -8.63 2.25
N ARG A 203 -10.04 -8.76 3.24
CA ARG A 203 -9.63 -7.65 4.12
C ARG A 203 -8.83 -6.56 3.39
N LEU A 204 -8.00 -6.94 2.40
CA LEU A 204 -7.34 -5.98 1.51
C LEU A 204 -8.35 -5.28 0.59
N GLY A 205 -9.37 -6.01 0.13
CA GLY A 205 -10.50 -5.46 -0.60
C GLY A 205 -10.21 -5.03 -2.04
N ASN A 206 -9.07 -5.44 -2.61
CA ASN A 206 -8.79 -5.21 -4.02
C ASN A 206 -9.59 -6.21 -4.88
N LEU A 207 -10.62 -5.74 -5.58
CA LEU A 207 -11.53 -6.59 -6.35
C LEU A 207 -10.80 -7.40 -7.44
N ALA A 208 -9.86 -6.78 -8.16
CA ALA A 208 -9.13 -7.45 -9.23
C ALA A 208 -8.28 -8.62 -8.69
N ASP A 209 -7.66 -8.44 -7.53
CA ASP A 209 -6.92 -9.51 -6.85
C ASP A 209 -7.84 -10.63 -6.37
N MET A 210 -9.02 -10.27 -5.85
CA MET A 210 -10.02 -11.24 -5.39
C MET A 210 -10.55 -12.09 -6.55
N GLU A 211 -10.82 -11.47 -7.70
CA GLU A 211 -11.22 -12.16 -8.93
C GLU A 211 -10.12 -13.07 -9.47
N ALA A 212 -8.87 -12.57 -9.52
CA ALA A 212 -7.72 -13.35 -9.95
C ALA A 212 -7.51 -14.57 -9.05
N PHE A 213 -7.63 -14.41 -7.72
CA PHE A 213 -7.54 -15.52 -6.78
C PHE A 213 -8.68 -16.54 -6.98
N LEU A 214 -9.91 -16.09 -7.20
CA LEU A 214 -11.03 -17.01 -7.50
C LEU A 214 -10.79 -17.87 -8.74
N ALA A 215 -10.05 -17.36 -9.73
CA ALA A 215 -9.75 -18.11 -10.95
C ALA A 215 -8.87 -19.35 -10.71
N VAL A 216 -8.11 -19.38 -9.61
CA VAL A 216 -7.27 -20.53 -9.21
C VAL A 216 -7.87 -21.36 -8.08
N VAL A 217 -8.99 -20.92 -7.50
CA VAL A 217 -9.73 -21.68 -6.49
C VAL A 217 -10.59 -22.75 -7.17
N PRO A 218 -10.60 -24.00 -6.68
CA PRO A 218 -11.48 -25.04 -7.22
C PRO A 218 -12.96 -24.62 -7.22
N THR A 219 -13.57 -24.60 -8.39
CA THR A 219 -14.97 -24.15 -8.58
C THR A 219 -15.98 -24.99 -7.80
N GLY A 220 -15.69 -26.28 -7.58
CA GLY A 220 -16.52 -27.20 -6.81
C GLY A 220 -16.25 -27.24 -5.30
N SER A 221 -15.41 -26.34 -4.77
CA SER A 221 -15.14 -26.28 -3.32
C SER A 221 -16.43 -26.02 -2.53
N LYS A 222 -16.64 -26.82 -1.48
CA LYS A 222 -17.76 -26.69 -0.53
C LYS A 222 -17.38 -25.97 0.76
N ASP A 223 -16.16 -25.44 0.83
CA ASP A 223 -15.70 -24.69 1.98
C ASP A 223 -16.56 -23.41 2.18
N PRO A 224 -17.16 -23.19 3.36
CA PRO A 224 -18.03 -22.05 3.61
C PRO A 224 -17.34 -20.69 3.46
N SER A 225 -16.06 -20.57 3.82
CA SER A 225 -15.30 -19.32 3.67
C SER A 225 -15.04 -19.00 2.19
N LEU A 226 -14.71 -20.01 1.37
CA LEU A 226 -14.58 -19.83 -0.08
C LEU A 226 -15.92 -19.51 -0.76
N ALA A 227 -17.02 -20.10 -0.30
CA ALA A 227 -18.36 -19.75 -0.78
C ALA A 227 -18.72 -18.29 -0.44
N ALA A 228 -18.45 -17.85 0.81
CA ALA A 228 -18.64 -16.46 1.21
C ALA A 228 -17.77 -15.49 0.40
N PHE A 229 -16.50 -15.82 0.18
CA PHE A 229 -15.60 -15.04 -0.65
C PHE A 229 -16.10 -14.89 -2.10
N ARG A 230 -16.64 -15.97 -2.68
CA ARG A 230 -17.25 -15.93 -4.02
C ARG A 230 -18.47 -15.00 -4.07
N ARG A 231 -19.35 -15.07 -3.06
CA ARG A 231 -20.50 -14.15 -2.96
C ARG A 231 -20.05 -12.70 -2.85
N GLU A 232 -19.05 -12.41 -2.02
CA GLU A 232 -18.50 -11.06 -1.86
C GLU A 232 -18.00 -10.48 -3.18
N VAL A 233 -17.27 -11.27 -3.98
CA VAL A 233 -16.83 -10.84 -5.31
C VAL A 233 -18.02 -10.53 -6.22
N LEU A 234 -19.06 -11.38 -6.24
CA LEU A 234 -20.27 -11.14 -7.05
C LEU A 234 -20.98 -9.84 -6.63
N TRP A 235 -21.09 -9.57 -5.32
CA TRP A 235 -21.65 -8.32 -4.81
C TRP A 235 -20.86 -7.10 -5.25
N LEU A 236 -19.53 -7.14 -5.13
CA LEU A 236 -18.65 -6.04 -5.52
C LEU A 236 -18.69 -5.75 -7.03
N LYS A 237 -18.83 -6.80 -7.86
CA LYS A 237 -19.05 -6.67 -9.31
C LYS A 237 -20.41 -6.08 -9.67
N GLY A 238 -21.35 -6.07 -8.73
CA GLY A 238 -22.75 -5.71 -8.99
C GLY A 238 -23.53 -6.79 -9.75
N ASP A 239 -23.02 -8.02 -9.83
CA ASP A 239 -23.74 -9.15 -10.42
C ASP A 239 -24.73 -9.73 -9.40
N VAL A 240 -25.80 -8.97 -9.16
CA VAL A 240 -26.82 -9.27 -8.13
C VAL A 240 -27.53 -10.59 -8.41
N ASP A 241 -27.79 -10.92 -9.67
CA ASP A 241 -28.51 -12.14 -10.04
C ASP A 241 -27.68 -13.38 -9.71
N SER A 242 -26.41 -13.41 -10.14
CA SER A 242 -25.49 -14.50 -9.80
C SER A 242 -25.24 -14.57 -8.30
N ALA A 243 -25.09 -13.44 -7.62
CA ALA A 243 -24.91 -13.40 -6.16
C ALA A 243 -26.11 -14.01 -5.42
N CYS A 244 -27.33 -13.63 -5.79
CA CYS A 244 -28.55 -14.19 -5.20
C CYS A 244 -28.74 -15.67 -5.53
N ALA A 245 -28.37 -16.11 -6.73
CA ALA A 245 -28.35 -17.53 -7.08
C ALA A 245 -27.35 -18.31 -6.20
N GLN A 246 -26.16 -17.73 -5.95
CA GLN A 246 -25.16 -18.32 -5.06
C GLN A 246 -25.64 -18.39 -3.61
N VAL A 247 -26.29 -17.35 -3.08
CA VAL A 247 -26.95 -17.40 -1.75
C VAL A 247 -27.92 -18.57 -1.66
N SER A 248 -28.75 -18.78 -2.68
CA SER A 248 -29.73 -19.88 -2.72
C SER A 248 -29.04 -21.26 -2.75
N ALA A 249 -27.97 -21.39 -3.54
CA ALA A 249 -27.18 -22.62 -3.61
C ALA A 249 -26.51 -22.94 -2.26
N ASP A 250 -25.92 -21.93 -1.60
CA ASP A 250 -25.26 -22.10 -0.31
C ASP A 250 -26.26 -22.43 0.80
N LEU A 251 -27.43 -21.80 0.81
CA LEU A 251 -28.51 -22.12 1.73
C LEU A 251 -29.06 -23.55 1.53
N SER A 252 -29.01 -24.08 0.31
CA SER A 252 -29.40 -25.48 0.05
C SER A 252 -28.43 -26.49 0.68
N VAL A 253 -27.16 -26.11 0.83
CA VAL A 253 -26.14 -26.90 1.53
C VAL A 253 -26.21 -26.69 3.05
N MET A 254 -26.52 -25.47 3.48
CA MET A 254 -26.57 -25.06 4.90
C MET A 254 -27.95 -24.48 5.27
N PRO A 255 -29.02 -25.30 5.29
CA PRO A 255 -30.41 -24.83 5.41
C PRO A 255 -30.75 -24.18 6.75
N SER A 256 -29.93 -24.41 7.78
CA SER A 256 -30.09 -23.81 9.11
C SER A 256 -29.30 -22.52 9.30
N ASP A 257 -28.58 -22.04 8.28
CA ASP A 257 -27.80 -20.80 8.37
C ASP A 257 -28.75 -19.59 8.34
N VAL A 258 -28.81 -18.89 9.48
CA VAL A 258 -29.71 -17.75 9.67
C VAL A 258 -29.30 -16.57 8.79
N GLU A 259 -27.99 -16.31 8.63
CA GLU A 259 -27.53 -15.18 7.83
C GLU A 259 -27.78 -15.41 6.34
N LEU A 260 -27.54 -16.61 5.83
CA LEU A 260 -27.89 -16.96 4.46
C LEU A 260 -29.41 -16.85 4.21
N ASN A 261 -30.23 -17.26 5.18
CA ASN A 261 -31.67 -17.08 5.08
C ASN A 261 -32.04 -15.59 5.01
N ARG A 262 -31.43 -14.72 5.85
CA ARG A 262 -31.64 -13.26 5.77
C ARG A 262 -31.22 -12.69 4.42
N GLN A 263 -30.06 -13.08 3.89
CA GLN A 263 -29.59 -12.68 2.57
C GLN A 263 -30.58 -13.11 1.48
N GLN A 264 -31.14 -14.32 1.59
CA GLN A 264 -32.15 -14.83 0.66
C GLN A 264 -33.44 -13.98 0.68
N LEU A 265 -33.87 -13.48 1.84
CA LEU A 265 -35.02 -12.59 1.94
C LEU A 265 -34.76 -11.23 1.28
N LEU A 266 -33.58 -10.65 1.51
CA LEU A 266 -33.18 -9.38 0.87
C LEU A 266 -33.08 -9.53 -0.66
N CYS A 267 -32.55 -10.65 -1.15
CA CYS A 267 -32.54 -11.00 -2.56
C CYS A 267 -33.95 -11.09 -3.16
N ARG A 268 -34.90 -11.74 -2.46
CA ARG A 268 -36.29 -11.84 -2.91
C ARG A 268 -36.92 -10.45 -3.01
N ALA A 269 -36.74 -9.61 -1.99
CA ALA A 269 -37.26 -8.25 -1.99
C ALA A 269 -36.73 -7.42 -3.18
N ALA A 270 -35.40 -7.41 -3.38
CA ALA A 270 -34.76 -6.67 -4.47
C ALA A 270 -35.10 -7.22 -5.88
N ASN A 271 -35.54 -8.47 -5.98
CA ASN A 271 -35.99 -9.11 -7.22
C ASN A 271 -37.51 -9.00 -7.44
N GLY A 272 -38.23 -8.19 -6.65
CA GLY A 272 -39.68 -7.98 -6.77
C GLY A 272 -40.56 -9.10 -6.20
N GLN A 273 -39.96 -10.08 -5.51
CA GLN A 273 -40.65 -11.17 -4.80
C GLN A 273 -41.00 -10.73 -3.36
N SER A 274 -41.60 -9.55 -3.23
CA SER A 274 -41.82 -8.90 -1.92
C SER A 274 -42.79 -9.69 -1.04
N LYS A 275 -43.75 -10.43 -1.63
CA LYS A 275 -44.68 -11.28 -0.86
C LYS A 275 -43.98 -12.47 -0.23
N GLU A 276 -43.07 -13.11 -0.97
CA GLU A 276 -42.27 -14.23 -0.53
C GLU A 276 -41.23 -13.80 0.51
N ALA A 277 -40.67 -12.60 0.36
CA ALA A 277 -39.81 -11.99 1.37
C ALA A 277 -40.61 -11.73 2.67
N GLN A 278 -41.81 -11.16 2.57
CA GLN A 278 -42.66 -10.86 3.71
C GLN A 278 -43.09 -12.12 4.47
N LEU A 279 -43.45 -13.19 3.75
CA LEU A 279 -43.74 -14.49 4.38
C LEU A 279 -42.54 -15.01 5.18
N GLY A 280 -41.32 -14.87 4.65
CA GLY A 280 -40.12 -15.26 5.36
C GLY A 280 -39.86 -14.42 6.61
N ILE A 281 -40.14 -13.12 6.57
CA ILE A 281 -40.11 -12.24 7.76
C ILE A 281 -41.11 -12.71 8.81
N ASP A 282 -42.34 -13.03 8.42
CA ASP A 282 -43.36 -13.52 9.34
C ASP A 282 -42.94 -14.85 9.96
N MET A 283 -42.34 -15.77 9.19
CA MET A 283 -41.77 -17.01 9.72
C MET A 283 -40.64 -16.78 10.73
N LEU A 284 -39.71 -15.85 10.45
CA LEU A 284 -38.64 -15.50 11.39
C LEU A 284 -39.21 -14.90 12.69
N ARG A 285 -40.31 -14.15 12.59
CA ARG A 285 -41.02 -13.61 13.77
C ARG A 285 -41.59 -14.73 14.64
N GLU A 286 -42.27 -15.70 14.04
CA GLU A 286 -42.82 -16.87 14.77
C GLU A 286 -41.73 -17.72 15.44
N GLN A 287 -40.52 -17.74 14.87
CA GLN A 287 -39.36 -18.43 15.42
C GLN A 287 -38.62 -17.62 16.50
N GLY A 288 -39.08 -16.42 16.84
CA GLY A 288 -38.41 -15.53 17.80
C GLY A 288 -37.12 -14.88 17.28
N GLN A 289 -36.90 -14.90 15.96
CA GLN A 289 -35.72 -14.35 15.27
C GLN A 289 -36.01 -13.05 14.51
N SER A 290 -37.02 -12.30 14.94
CA SER A 290 -37.40 -11.03 14.32
C SER A 290 -36.31 -9.97 14.50
N ASP A 291 -35.87 -9.36 13.41
CA ASP A 291 -34.96 -8.21 13.40
C ASP A 291 -35.65 -7.01 12.73
N PRO A 292 -35.97 -5.93 13.47
CA PRO A 292 -36.58 -4.73 12.90
C PRO A 292 -35.79 -4.12 11.74
N LYS A 293 -34.45 -4.21 11.75
CA LYS A 293 -33.61 -3.70 10.67
C LYS A 293 -33.81 -4.51 9.39
N LEU A 294 -33.86 -5.84 9.53
CA LEU A 294 -34.16 -6.73 8.42
C LEU A 294 -35.52 -6.42 7.78
N VAL A 295 -36.56 -6.18 8.60
CA VAL A 295 -37.88 -5.78 8.10
C VAL A 295 -37.80 -4.49 7.29
N ALA A 296 -37.16 -3.45 7.83
CA ALA A 296 -37.01 -2.17 7.13
C ALA A 296 -36.23 -2.30 5.82
N MET A 297 -35.18 -3.13 5.78
CA MET A 297 -34.43 -3.40 4.56
C MET A 297 -35.27 -4.15 3.52
N VAL A 298 -36.07 -5.14 3.93
CA VAL A 298 -36.99 -5.86 3.03
C VAL A 298 -38.06 -4.92 2.47
N ASP A 299 -38.64 -4.03 3.29
CA ASP A 299 -39.62 -3.04 2.85
C ASP A 299 -39.02 -2.04 1.84
N ALA A 300 -37.82 -1.53 2.14
CA ALA A 300 -37.11 -0.60 1.27
C ALA A 300 -36.75 -1.24 -0.08
N LEU A 301 -36.13 -2.42 -0.07
CA LEU A 301 -35.76 -3.14 -1.28
C LEU A 301 -36.99 -3.64 -2.07
N GLY A 302 -38.08 -3.95 -1.37
CA GLY A 302 -39.34 -4.38 -1.95
C GLY A 302 -40.19 -3.26 -2.56
N GLY A 303 -39.72 -2.00 -2.49
CA GLY A 303 -40.37 -0.85 -3.12
C GLY A 303 -41.56 -0.29 -2.34
N VAL A 304 -41.66 -0.53 -1.03
CA VAL A 304 -42.69 0.09 -0.19
C VAL A 304 -42.54 1.61 -0.26
N LYS A 305 -43.62 2.32 -0.57
CA LYS A 305 -43.59 3.77 -0.79
C LYS A 305 -43.09 4.50 0.46
N GLY A 306 -41.99 5.24 0.32
CA GLY A 306 -41.37 6.01 1.40
C GLY A 306 -40.43 5.22 2.30
N ALA A 307 -40.26 3.91 2.07
CA ALA A 307 -39.26 3.11 2.78
C ALA A 307 -37.86 3.43 2.23
N THR A 308 -36.91 3.61 3.14
CA THR A 308 -35.48 3.84 2.85
C THR A 308 -34.65 2.85 3.66
N LEU A 309 -33.37 2.69 3.27
CA LEU A 309 -32.43 1.99 4.14
C LEU A 309 -32.33 2.75 5.48
N PRO A 310 -32.34 2.05 6.63
CA PRO A 310 -32.09 2.69 7.91
C PRO A 310 -30.69 3.33 7.96
N ASP A 311 -30.58 4.49 8.61
CA ASP A 311 -29.35 5.28 8.65
C ASP A 311 -28.19 4.58 9.37
N ASP A 312 -28.49 3.64 10.28
CA ASP A 312 -27.53 2.91 11.10
C ASP A 312 -27.26 1.48 10.60
N VAL A 313 -27.57 1.20 9.33
CA VAL A 313 -27.23 -0.05 8.68
C VAL A 313 -25.73 -0.11 8.39
N PRO A 314 -25.03 -1.20 8.80
CA PRO A 314 -23.61 -1.34 8.54
C PRO A 314 -23.36 -1.36 7.02
N PRO A 315 -22.32 -0.66 6.54
CA PRO A 315 -21.94 -0.72 5.13
C PRO A 315 -21.66 -2.16 4.70
N SER A 316 -22.20 -2.55 3.55
CA SER A 316 -22.03 -3.90 3.01
C SER A 316 -22.05 -3.87 1.48
N PRO A 317 -21.12 -4.56 0.79
CA PRO A 317 -21.18 -4.72 -0.67
C PRO A 317 -22.49 -5.31 -1.17
N MET A 318 -23.06 -6.27 -0.45
CA MET A 318 -24.38 -6.83 -0.77
C MET A 318 -25.46 -5.76 -0.73
N LEU A 319 -25.55 -5.02 0.38
CA LEU A 319 -26.59 -3.99 0.54
C LEU A 319 -26.42 -2.86 -0.47
N TYR A 320 -25.18 -2.47 -0.76
CA TYR A 320 -24.88 -1.53 -1.84
C TYR A 320 -25.43 -2.05 -3.18
N ALA A 321 -25.09 -3.28 -3.57
CA ALA A 321 -25.52 -3.85 -4.85
C ALA A 321 -27.04 -3.99 -4.96
N LEU A 322 -27.70 -4.45 -3.89
CA LEU A 322 -29.16 -4.57 -3.83
C LEU A 322 -29.85 -3.20 -3.85
N ALA A 323 -29.34 -2.22 -3.12
CA ALA A 323 -29.86 -0.85 -3.12
C ALA A 323 -29.76 -0.21 -4.50
N LYS A 324 -28.62 -0.38 -5.18
CA LYS A 324 -28.44 0.09 -6.56
C LYS A 324 -29.42 -0.57 -7.52
N LYS A 325 -29.65 -1.88 -7.41
CA LYS A 325 -30.65 -2.59 -8.21
C LYS A 325 -32.08 -2.09 -7.96
N ALA A 326 -32.40 -1.77 -6.71
CA ALA A 326 -33.70 -1.25 -6.29
C ALA A 326 -33.88 0.27 -6.54
N GLY A 327 -32.85 0.97 -7.05
CA GLY A 327 -32.89 2.42 -7.27
C GLY A 327 -32.93 3.25 -5.98
N LEU A 328 -32.45 2.69 -4.86
CA LEU A 328 -32.38 3.35 -3.57
C LEU A 328 -31.11 4.22 -3.44
N ALA A 329 -31.21 5.29 -2.66
CA ALA A 329 -30.06 6.10 -2.29
C ALA A 329 -29.12 5.32 -1.36
N VAL A 330 -27.82 5.44 -1.61
CA VAL A 330 -26.77 4.85 -0.76
C VAL A 330 -26.34 5.89 0.28
N PRO A 331 -26.22 5.54 1.58
CA PRO A 331 -25.80 6.47 2.61
C PRO A 331 -24.38 7.03 2.34
N PRO A 332 -24.19 8.37 2.25
CA PRO A 332 -22.87 8.97 2.01
C PRO A 332 -21.81 8.61 3.08
N ALA A 333 -22.24 8.38 4.32
CA ALA A 333 -21.37 7.98 5.43
C ALA A 333 -20.61 6.67 5.17
N TRP A 334 -21.06 5.84 4.23
CA TRP A 334 -20.36 4.62 3.84
C TRP A 334 -19.02 4.91 3.15
N ALA A 335 -18.81 6.12 2.62
CA ALA A 335 -17.52 6.53 2.07
C ALA A 335 -16.40 6.44 3.10
N SER A 336 -16.67 6.74 4.36
CA SER A 336 -15.67 6.70 5.44
C SER A 336 -15.76 5.46 6.33
N SER A 337 -16.92 4.80 6.38
CA SER A 337 -17.16 3.66 7.28
C SER A 337 -17.17 2.28 6.59
N GLY A 338 -17.16 2.26 5.25
CA GLY A 338 -17.20 1.04 4.46
C GLY A 338 -15.94 0.18 4.55
N THR A 339 -16.06 -1.08 4.13
CA THR A 339 -14.87 -1.91 3.87
C THR A 339 -14.06 -1.31 2.72
N PRO A 340 -12.74 -1.57 2.64
CA PRO A 340 -11.91 -1.06 1.55
C PRO A 340 -12.48 -1.35 0.14
N ALA A 341 -13.02 -2.55 -0.06
CA ALA A 341 -13.64 -2.95 -1.31
C ALA A 341 -14.92 -2.14 -1.63
N LEU A 342 -15.76 -1.92 -0.61
CA LEU A 342 -16.95 -1.09 -0.77
C LEU A 342 -16.58 0.36 -1.07
N GLN A 343 -15.59 0.92 -0.37
CA GLN A 343 -15.12 2.28 -0.61
C GLN A 343 -14.59 2.44 -2.04
N ALA A 344 -13.84 1.46 -2.55
CA ALA A 344 -13.40 1.45 -3.95
C ALA A 344 -14.60 1.44 -4.92
N ARG A 345 -15.66 0.70 -4.58
CA ARG A 345 -16.89 0.66 -5.39
C ARG A 345 -17.65 1.98 -5.37
N LEU A 346 -17.78 2.63 -4.21
CA LEU A 346 -18.43 3.94 -4.04
C LEU A 346 -17.68 5.03 -4.81
N ALA A 347 -16.35 5.02 -4.79
CA ALA A 347 -15.53 5.97 -5.53
C ALA A 347 -15.79 5.93 -7.05
N GLY A 348 -16.02 4.72 -7.59
CA GLY A 348 -16.37 4.50 -8.99
C GLY A 348 -17.85 4.67 -9.35
N ASP A 349 -18.71 5.09 -8.41
CA ASP A 349 -20.15 5.24 -8.65
C ASP A 349 -20.50 6.67 -9.10
N ASP A 350 -20.71 6.84 -10.40
CA ASP A 350 -21.05 8.16 -11.00
C ASP A 350 -22.40 8.72 -10.55
N SER A 351 -23.26 7.94 -9.88
CA SER A 351 -24.51 8.48 -9.32
C SER A 351 -24.31 9.20 -7.98
N LEU A 352 -23.14 9.11 -7.37
CA LEU A 352 -22.81 9.76 -6.10
C LEU A 352 -22.13 11.12 -6.36
N ASP A 353 -22.27 12.04 -5.41
CA ASP A 353 -21.61 13.35 -5.49
C ASP A 353 -20.09 13.25 -5.37
N ALA A 354 -19.38 14.28 -5.85
CA ALA A 354 -17.92 14.29 -5.89
C ALA A 354 -17.27 14.16 -4.50
N VAL A 355 -17.86 14.75 -3.44
CA VAL A 355 -17.29 14.69 -2.09
C VAL A 355 -17.33 13.25 -1.58
N THR A 356 -18.47 12.57 -1.72
CA THR A 356 -18.62 11.16 -1.35
C THR A 356 -17.65 10.27 -2.12
N ARG A 357 -17.52 10.47 -3.43
CA ARG A 357 -16.63 9.66 -4.29
C ARG A 357 -15.15 9.87 -3.95
N ILE A 358 -14.72 11.11 -3.77
CA ILE A 358 -13.33 11.43 -3.41
C ILE A 358 -12.99 10.89 -2.02
N THR A 359 -13.88 11.08 -1.05
CA THR A 359 -13.69 10.55 0.32
C THR A 359 -13.54 9.03 0.30
N ALA A 360 -14.41 8.32 -0.44
CA ALA A 360 -14.32 6.88 -0.59
C ALA A 360 -13.05 6.46 -1.35
N GLY A 361 -12.66 7.23 -2.38
CA GLY A 361 -11.47 6.95 -3.19
C GLY A 361 -10.17 7.08 -2.39
N GLU A 362 -10.04 8.12 -1.58
CA GLU A 362 -8.89 8.29 -0.67
C GLU A 362 -8.82 7.16 0.35
N ALA A 363 -9.94 6.80 0.97
CA ALA A 363 -9.98 5.71 1.94
C ALA A 363 -9.63 4.35 1.28
N ALA A 364 -10.16 4.09 0.09
CA ALA A 364 -9.86 2.88 -0.67
C ALA A 364 -8.40 2.80 -1.10
N PHE A 365 -7.82 3.91 -1.57
CA PHE A 365 -6.40 4.00 -1.91
C PHE A 365 -5.51 3.83 -0.67
N ALA A 366 -5.85 4.50 0.42
CA ALA A 366 -5.15 4.39 1.69
C ALA A 366 -5.20 2.96 2.26
N ALA A 367 -6.22 2.17 1.93
CA ALA A 367 -6.33 0.76 2.28
C ALA A 367 -5.75 -0.21 1.21
N GLY A 368 -5.32 0.29 0.04
CA GLY A 368 -4.79 -0.53 -1.07
C GLY A 368 -5.84 -1.24 -1.92
N ALA A 369 -7.13 -0.94 -1.73
CA ALA A 369 -8.24 -1.51 -2.50
C ALA A 369 -8.45 -0.84 -3.86
N MET A 370 -7.88 0.36 -4.07
CA MET A 370 -7.97 1.13 -5.30
C MET A 370 -6.57 1.59 -5.76
N PRO A 371 -6.21 1.44 -7.05
CA PRO A 371 -4.97 2.02 -7.59
C PRO A 371 -5.06 3.55 -7.66
N ILE A 372 -3.92 4.22 -7.89
CA ILE A 372 -3.90 5.69 -7.90
C ILE A 372 -4.63 6.31 -9.11
N ASP A 373 -4.60 5.68 -10.28
CA ASP A 373 -5.11 6.30 -11.51
C ASP A 373 -6.60 6.67 -11.44
N PRO A 374 -7.51 5.80 -10.96
CA PRO A 374 -8.91 6.19 -10.74
C PRO A 374 -9.07 7.35 -9.76
N LEU A 375 -8.30 7.39 -8.66
CA LEU A 375 -8.36 8.48 -7.68
C LEU A 375 -7.83 9.79 -8.27
N ALA A 376 -6.72 9.75 -9.01
CA ALA A 376 -6.19 10.90 -9.73
C ALA A 376 -7.17 11.40 -10.80
N GLY A 377 -7.94 10.50 -11.43
CA GLY A 377 -9.05 10.85 -12.32
C GLY A 377 -10.18 11.57 -11.59
N LEU A 378 -10.54 11.14 -10.38
CA LEU A 378 -11.52 11.84 -9.53
C LEU A 378 -11.02 13.24 -9.17
N TYR A 379 -9.77 13.37 -8.73
CA TYR A 379 -9.18 14.67 -8.43
C TYR A 379 -9.14 15.58 -9.66
N GLY A 380 -8.76 15.04 -10.82
CA GLY A 380 -8.62 15.78 -12.08
C GLY A 380 -9.95 16.22 -12.73
N SER A 381 -11.08 16.00 -12.05
CA SER A 381 -12.42 16.33 -12.55
C SER A 381 -13.08 17.48 -11.78
N GLN A 382 -12.34 18.13 -10.88
CA GLN A 382 -12.89 19.19 -10.05
C GLN A 382 -12.95 20.52 -10.81
N ASP A 383 -14.03 21.28 -10.60
CA ASP A 383 -14.11 22.65 -11.08
C ASP A 383 -13.47 23.60 -10.06
N VAL A 384 -12.23 24.03 -10.35
CA VAL A 384 -11.42 24.84 -9.43
C VAL A 384 -10.97 26.13 -10.10
N THR A 385 -11.24 27.24 -9.42
CA THR A 385 -10.84 28.60 -9.82
C THR A 385 -9.48 28.97 -9.22
N PRO A 386 -8.72 29.88 -9.87
CA PRO A 386 -7.45 30.38 -9.31
C PRO A 386 -7.59 30.96 -7.89
N ALA A 387 -8.70 31.65 -7.61
CA ALA A 387 -8.97 32.23 -6.29
C ALA A 387 -9.15 31.17 -5.19
N GLN A 388 -9.71 30.01 -5.52
CA GLN A 388 -9.81 28.88 -4.58
C GLN A 388 -8.43 28.29 -4.28
N ILE A 389 -7.57 28.16 -5.30
CA ILE A 389 -6.19 27.73 -5.09
C ILE A 389 -5.43 28.73 -4.22
N ASP A 390 -5.56 30.04 -4.48
CA ASP A 390 -4.94 31.08 -3.65
C ASP A 390 -5.42 31.01 -2.20
N ALA A 391 -6.70 30.75 -1.96
CA ALA A 391 -7.25 30.57 -0.62
C ALA A 391 -6.65 29.35 0.10
N LEU A 392 -6.44 28.23 -0.62
CA LEU A 392 -5.81 27.03 -0.06
C LEU A 392 -4.32 27.24 0.23
N LEU A 393 -3.62 28.03 -0.59
CA LEU A 393 -2.22 28.39 -0.38
C LEU A 393 -2.03 29.34 0.81
N ALA A 394 -3.00 30.20 1.09
CA ALA A 394 -2.96 31.14 2.20
C ALA A 394 -3.44 30.55 3.54
N ALA A 395 -4.05 29.35 3.52
CA ALA A 395 -4.56 28.69 4.71
C ALA A 395 -3.46 27.86 5.39
N ASP A 396 -2.78 28.45 6.37
CA ASP A 396 -1.86 27.74 7.24
C ASP A 396 -2.64 26.91 8.28
N ASP A 397 -2.10 25.74 8.66
CA ASP A 397 -2.62 24.87 9.72
C ASP A 397 -4.09 24.44 9.60
N LYS A 398 -4.61 24.40 8.37
CA LYS A 398 -5.96 23.95 8.08
C LYS A 398 -5.97 22.61 7.34
N ASP A 399 -6.83 21.71 7.81
CA ASP A 399 -7.25 20.50 7.11
C ASP A 399 -8.49 20.81 6.24
N ASP A 400 -8.30 20.84 4.93
CA ASP A 400 -9.38 21.00 3.94
C ASP A 400 -9.91 19.63 3.45
N GLY A 401 -9.42 18.54 4.04
CA GLY A 401 -9.85 17.17 3.81
C GLY A 401 -9.65 16.69 2.36
N PRO A 402 -10.34 15.58 1.99
CA PRO A 402 -10.19 14.97 0.67
C PRO A 402 -10.51 15.91 -0.50
N MET A 403 -11.46 16.83 -0.32
CA MET A 403 -11.80 17.82 -1.35
C MET A 403 -10.68 18.86 -1.54
N GLY A 404 -10.03 19.31 -0.46
CA GLY A 404 -8.86 20.18 -0.55
C GLY A 404 -7.70 19.53 -1.29
N HIS A 405 -7.45 18.23 -1.05
CA HIS A 405 -6.46 17.45 -1.79
C HIS A 405 -6.76 17.43 -3.30
N ALA A 406 -8.02 17.13 -3.66
CA ALA A 406 -8.47 17.12 -5.04
C ALA A 406 -8.29 18.49 -5.72
N GLN A 407 -8.64 19.57 -5.02
CA GLN A 407 -8.53 20.93 -5.53
C GLN A 407 -7.08 21.34 -5.79
N LEU A 408 -6.16 21.03 -4.88
CA LEU A 408 -4.74 21.30 -5.09
C LEU A 408 -4.17 20.48 -6.26
N TYR A 409 -4.54 19.20 -6.36
CA TYR A 409 -4.13 18.38 -7.51
C TYR A 409 -4.59 18.98 -8.84
N GLU A 410 -5.85 19.38 -8.94
CA GLU A 410 -6.37 20.06 -10.14
C GLU A 410 -5.62 21.38 -10.41
N GLY A 411 -5.31 22.14 -9.35
CA GLY A 411 -4.48 23.34 -9.45
C GLY A 411 -3.09 23.08 -10.01
N VAL A 412 -2.46 21.96 -9.64
CA VAL A 412 -1.17 21.52 -10.20
C VAL A 412 -1.30 21.23 -11.70
N LEU A 413 -2.35 20.52 -12.12
CA LEU A 413 -2.56 20.15 -13.52
C LEU A 413 -2.77 21.37 -14.43
N ARG A 414 -3.48 22.40 -13.93
CA ARG A 414 -3.79 23.63 -14.69
C ARG A 414 -2.65 24.66 -14.72
N THR A 415 -1.60 24.45 -13.92
CA THR A 415 -0.51 25.43 -13.75
C THR A 415 0.71 25.03 -14.58
N GLU A 416 1.09 25.87 -15.54
CA GLU A 416 2.30 25.69 -16.35
C GLU A 416 3.59 26.21 -15.71
N PRO A 417 3.65 27.45 -15.15
CA PRO A 417 4.89 27.99 -14.60
C PRO A 417 5.45 27.13 -13.46
N ALA A 418 6.72 26.71 -13.58
CA ALA A 418 7.36 25.77 -12.65
C ALA A 418 7.34 26.24 -11.19
N ILE A 419 7.63 27.52 -10.94
CA ILE A 419 7.62 28.11 -9.59
C ILE A 419 6.23 28.02 -8.97
N ARG A 420 5.18 28.39 -9.73
CA ARG A 420 3.80 28.36 -9.23
C ARG A 420 3.32 26.93 -9.01
N ARG A 421 3.69 26.00 -9.91
CA ARG A 421 3.40 24.57 -9.75
C ARG A 421 4.05 24.01 -8.49
N ALA A 422 5.30 24.37 -8.22
CA ALA A 422 6.02 23.98 -7.00
C ALA A 422 5.34 24.53 -5.73
N GLN A 423 4.79 25.76 -5.74
CA GLN A 423 4.03 26.31 -4.60
C GLN A 423 2.77 25.48 -4.29
N ILE A 424 2.01 25.08 -5.32
CA ILE A 424 0.81 24.26 -5.14
C ILE A 424 1.19 22.85 -4.66
N LEU A 425 2.26 22.26 -5.23
CA LEU A 425 2.78 20.97 -4.78
C LEU A 425 3.28 21.01 -3.34
N HIS A 426 3.98 22.07 -2.94
CA HIS A 426 4.41 22.28 -1.56
C HIS A 426 3.22 22.23 -0.61
N ARG A 427 2.17 23.02 -0.87
CA ARG A 427 0.95 23.01 -0.04
C ARG A 427 0.27 21.65 -0.03
N ALA A 428 0.20 20.96 -1.17
CA ALA A 428 -0.44 19.63 -1.27
C ALA A 428 0.31 18.59 -0.44
N LEU A 429 1.64 18.53 -0.57
CA LEU A 429 2.49 17.59 0.16
C LEU A 429 2.56 17.92 1.64
N GLU A 430 2.57 19.20 1.99
CA GLU A 430 2.58 19.68 3.37
C GLU A 430 1.27 19.33 4.09
N MET A 431 0.11 19.69 3.52
CA MET A 431 -1.21 19.35 4.09
C MET A 431 -1.34 17.84 4.27
N ALA A 432 -1.00 17.06 3.24
CA ALA A 432 -1.10 15.61 3.29
C ALA A 432 -0.13 14.96 4.32
N ARG A 433 0.99 15.64 4.63
CA ARG A 433 1.91 15.21 5.69
C ARG A 433 1.39 15.54 7.08
N ARG A 434 0.74 16.69 7.26
CA ARG A 434 0.20 17.14 8.56
C ARG A 434 -1.11 16.42 8.93
N PHE A 435 -2.00 16.23 7.97
CA PHE A 435 -3.37 15.75 8.20
C PHE A 435 -3.65 14.35 7.63
N GLY A 436 -2.67 13.74 6.96
CA GLY A 436 -2.78 12.41 6.36
C GLY A 436 -3.02 12.45 4.85
N GLY A 437 -2.79 11.32 4.18
CA GLY A 437 -2.91 11.22 2.72
C GLY A 437 -1.61 11.45 1.95
N TYR A 438 -0.46 11.61 2.62
CA TYR A 438 0.83 11.79 1.95
C TYR A 438 1.13 10.76 0.84
N PRO A 439 0.86 9.45 1.02
CA PRO A 439 1.00 8.46 -0.06
C PRO A 439 0.17 8.79 -1.31
N ALA A 440 -1.08 9.26 -1.12
CA ALA A 440 -1.98 9.60 -2.21
C ALA A 440 -1.52 10.88 -2.92
N ALA A 441 -1.13 11.91 -2.15
CA ALA A 441 -0.63 13.17 -2.69
C ALA A 441 0.63 12.96 -3.54
N VAL A 442 1.59 12.16 -3.07
CA VAL A 442 2.80 11.84 -3.83
C VAL A 442 2.49 11.01 -5.07
N ALA A 443 1.69 9.95 -4.94
CA ALA A 443 1.37 9.06 -6.05
C ALA A 443 0.58 9.78 -7.16
N ALA A 444 -0.45 10.57 -6.81
CA ALA A 444 -1.24 11.34 -7.77
C ALA A 444 -0.36 12.36 -8.49
N ASN A 445 0.50 13.07 -7.77
CA ASN A 445 1.35 14.13 -8.33
C ASN A 445 2.66 13.63 -8.95
N GLN A 446 2.90 12.32 -9.05
CA GLN A 446 4.17 11.78 -9.55
C GLN A 446 4.57 12.39 -10.90
N THR A 447 3.65 12.45 -11.86
CA THR A 447 3.90 13.02 -13.19
C THR A 447 4.26 14.51 -13.11
N SER A 448 3.57 15.27 -12.27
CA SER A 448 3.82 16.71 -12.09
C SER A 448 5.14 16.99 -11.36
N LEU A 449 5.50 16.16 -10.38
CA LEU A 449 6.80 16.20 -9.70
C LEU A 449 7.94 15.91 -10.68
N LEU A 450 7.79 14.92 -11.57
CA LEU A 450 8.80 14.57 -12.57
C LEU A 450 9.02 15.67 -13.62
N LYS A 451 8.03 16.53 -13.87
CA LYS A 451 8.15 17.71 -14.75
C LYS A 451 8.93 18.86 -14.12
N LEU A 452 9.12 18.87 -12.79
CA LEU A 452 9.93 19.89 -12.12
C LEU A 452 11.40 19.45 -12.15
N GLU A 453 12.19 20.13 -12.98
CA GLU A 453 13.64 19.94 -13.00
C GLU A 453 14.29 20.74 -11.87
N PRO A 454 15.33 20.19 -11.20
CA PRO A 454 16.07 20.93 -10.19
C PRO A 454 16.72 22.19 -10.79
N ALA A 455 16.35 23.36 -10.27
CA ALA A 455 16.84 24.65 -10.73
C ALA A 455 17.12 25.59 -9.54
N PRO A 456 18.04 26.58 -9.67
CA PRO A 456 18.39 27.49 -8.58
C PRO A 456 17.21 28.23 -7.94
N GLU A 457 16.20 28.59 -8.73
CA GLU A 457 14.96 29.26 -8.30
C GLU A 457 13.97 28.34 -7.56
N LEU A 458 14.17 27.02 -7.63
CA LEU A 458 13.38 26.01 -6.94
C LEU A 458 14.11 25.42 -5.73
N ALA A 459 15.27 25.96 -5.34
CA ALA A 459 16.09 25.41 -4.26
C ALA A 459 15.32 25.30 -2.93
N TRP A 460 14.42 26.24 -2.65
CA TRP A 460 13.52 26.23 -1.50
C TRP A 460 12.61 24.98 -1.42
N PHE A 461 12.27 24.38 -2.57
CA PHE A 461 11.38 23.21 -2.68
C PHE A 461 12.14 21.87 -2.55
N SER A 462 13.46 21.90 -2.36
CA SER A 462 14.30 20.70 -2.42
C SER A 462 13.90 19.62 -1.42
N VAL A 463 13.49 20.00 -0.20
CA VAL A 463 13.10 19.03 0.84
C VAL A 463 11.84 18.25 0.45
N ASP A 464 10.83 18.91 -0.11
CA ASP A 464 9.58 18.27 -0.52
C ASP A 464 9.79 17.37 -1.73
N ALA A 465 10.49 17.89 -2.75
CA ALA A 465 10.82 17.13 -3.94
C ALA A 465 11.68 15.91 -3.59
N GLY A 466 12.76 16.10 -2.83
CA GLY A 466 13.65 15.02 -2.42
C GLY A 466 12.93 13.97 -1.59
N ARG A 467 12.13 14.36 -0.58
CA ARG A 467 11.33 13.45 0.24
C ARG A 467 10.37 12.61 -0.62
N ALA A 468 9.63 13.26 -1.53
CA ALA A 468 8.70 12.57 -2.43
C ALA A 468 9.43 11.58 -3.35
N PHE A 469 10.57 11.97 -3.94
CA PHE A 469 11.34 11.07 -4.81
C PHE A 469 11.98 9.91 -4.05
N TYR A 470 12.49 10.11 -2.83
CA TYR A 470 12.96 9.02 -1.99
C TYR A 470 11.85 8.04 -1.62
N TYR A 471 10.68 8.56 -1.25
CA TYR A 471 9.48 7.76 -0.95
C TYR A 471 9.05 6.90 -2.15
N MET A 472 9.09 7.45 -3.37
CA MET A 472 8.77 6.72 -4.61
C MET A 472 9.90 5.77 -5.09
N GLY A 473 11.02 5.67 -4.38
CA GLY A 473 12.18 4.89 -4.80
C GLY A 473 12.91 5.48 -6.02
N ARG A 474 12.69 6.75 -6.37
CA ARG A 474 13.31 7.46 -7.50
C ARG A 474 14.61 8.14 -7.04
N TYR A 475 15.58 7.34 -6.58
CA TYR A 475 16.76 7.83 -5.88
C TYR A 475 17.63 8.79 -6.71
N GLU A 476 17.81 8.55 -8.01
CA GLU A 476 18.57 9.45 -8.88
C GLU A 476 17.95 10.86 -8.96
N ARG A 477 16.62 10.92 -9.07
CA ARG A 477 15.90 12.20 -9.06
C ARG A 477 16.02 12.88 -7.71
N ALA A 478 15.91 12.14 -6.62
CA ALA A 478 16.07 12.67 -5.26
C ALA A 478 17.47 13.25 -5.02
N GLN A 479 18.51 12.58 -5.53
CA GLN A 479 19.90 13.04 -5.43
C GLN A 479 20.14 14.34 -6.19
N ALA A 480 19.49 14.55 -7.34
CA ALA A 480 19.59 15.81 -8.08
C ALA A 480 19.06 17.00 -7.25
N TRP A 481 17.97 16.81 -6.49
CA TRP A 481 17.46 17.83 -5.57
C TRP A 481 18.37 18.08 -4.37
N LEU A 482 18.98 17.03 -3.80
CA LEU A 482 20.00 17.18 -2.76
C LEU A 482 21.21 18.00 -3.25
N ASN A 483 21.62 17.81 -4.51
CA ASN A 483 22.72 18.57 -5.10
C ASN A 483 22.38 20.06 -5.26
N ILE A 484 21.17 20.40 -5.71
CA ILE A 484 20.71 21.79 -5.74
C ILE A 484 20.68 22.40 -4.33
N ALA A 485 20.16 21.66 -3.34
CA ALA A 485 20.13 22.11 -1.96
C ALA A 485 21.55 22.45 -1.44
N ARG A 486 22.53 21.57 -1.67
CA ARG A 486 23.94 21.80 -1.32
C ARG A 486 24.54 23.01 -2.01
N ASN A 487 24.33 23.14 -3.32
CA ASN A 487 24.88 24.24 -4.12
C ASN A 487 24.28 25.60 -3.75
N ARG A 488 23.06 25.61 -3.21
CA ARG A 488 22.33 26.84 -2.86
C ARG A 488 22.29 27.12 -1.36
N ALA A 489 22.84 26.24 -0.53
CA ALA A 489 22.84 26.36 0.92
C ALA A 489 23.37 27.71 1.42
N GLU A 490 24.40 28.29 0.82
CA GLU A 490 24.91 29.60 1.25
C GLU A 490 23.93 30.75 1.00
N ALA A 491 23.15 30.68 -0.09
CA ALA A 491 22.30 31.76 -0.57
C ALA A 491 20.81 31.60 -0.22
N ASP A 492 20.37 30.42 0.19
CA ASP A 492 18.98 30.08 0.47
C ASP A 492 18.89 29.28 1.79
N THR A 493 18.20 29.86 2.78
CA THR A 493 18.03 29.25 4.11
C THR A 493 17.24 27.94 4.04
N GLN A 494 16.18 27.86 3.23
CA GLN A 494 15.37 26.65 3.10
C GLN A 494 16.16 25.53 2.42
N ALA A 495 16.94 25.88 1.39
CA ALA A 495 17.86 24.93 0.75
C ALA A 495 18.90 24.40 1.74
N ARG A 496 19.44 25.27 2.60
CA ARG A 496 20.40 24.89 3.66
C ARG A 496 19.79 23.92 4.67
N GLU A 497 18.57 24.20 5.13
CA GLU A 497 17.82 23.37 6.06
C GLU A 497 17.43 22.00 5.45
N ALA A 498 17.29 21.92 4.13
CA ALA A 498 16.98 20.67 3.43
C ALA A 498 18.16 19.68 3.39
N VAL A 499 19.42 20.16 3.37
CA VAL A 499 20.61 19.32 3.15
C VAL A 499 20.73 18.16 4.15
N PRO A 500 20.61 18.36 5.47
CA PRO A 500 20.75 17.29 6.46
C PRO A 500 19.72 16.17 6.27
N THR A 501 18.44 16.53 6.12
CA THR A 501 17.35 15.56 5.91
C THR A 501 17.54 14.78 4.62
N LEU A 502 17.88 15.45 3.52
CA LEU A 502 18.07 14.78 2.24
C LEU A 502 19.34 13.93 2.20
N ALA A 503 20.40 14.30 2.93
CA ALA A 503 21.59 13.48 3.09
C ALA A 503 21.31 12.21 3.91
N LEU A 504 20.47 12.31 4.94
CA LEU A 504 19.99 11.15 5.69
C LEU A 504 19.18 10.20 4.80
N PHE A 505 18.26 10.74 4.00
CA PHE A 505 17.49 9.93 3.06
C PHE A 505 18.37 9.29 1.98
N ALA A 506 19.41 9.98 1.51
CA ALA A 506 20.42 9.39 0.64
C ALA A 506 21.08 8.16 1.28
N GLN A 507 21.40 8.24 2.58
CA GLN A 507 21.97 7.11 3.31
C GLN A 507 21.01 5.93 3.39
N ILE A 508 19.75 6.19 3.77
CA ILE A 508 18.71 5.15 3.82
C ILE A 508 18.49 4.50 2.45
N ALA A 509 18.62 5.26 1.36
CA ALA A 509 18.56 4.72 0.00
C ALA A 509 19.78 3.83 -0.36
N GLY A 510 20.84 3.83 0.44
CA GLY A 510 22.11 3.16 0.14
C GLY A 510 22.96 3.88 -0.91
N ALA A 511 22.69 5.17 -1.15
CA ALA A 511 23.38 6.02 -2.11
C ALA A 511 24.03 7.25 -1.43
N GLY A 512 24.08 7.25 -0.10
CA GLY A 512 24.66 8.33 0.70
C GLY A 512 26.16 8.18 0.86
N GLN A 513 26.81 9.30 1.19
CA GLN A 513 28.17 9.27 1.72
C GLN A 513 28.08 8.84 3.19
N PRO A 514 29.05 8.06 3.70
CA PRO A 514 29.07 7.66 5.11
C PRO A 514 28.78 8.85 6.02
N LEU A 515 27.77 8.70 6.87
CA LEU A 515 27.34 9.78 7.75
C LEU A 515 28.45 10.04 8.79
N THR A 516 28.92 11.27 8.87
CA THR A 516 29.81 11.71 9.94
C THR A 516 28.96 12.13 11.14
N TRP A 517 28.91 11.25 12.13
CA TRP A 517 28.13 11.45 13.35
C TRP A 517 28.89 12.32 14.36
N ALA A 518 29.10 13.59 14.02
CA ALA A 518 29.70 14.52 14.96
C ALA A 518 28.76 14.74 16.16
N PRO A 519 29.23 14.63 17.42
CA PRO A 519 28.44 14.75 18.65
C PRO A 519 27.46 15.93 18.70
N ASP A 520 27.92 17.07 18.22
CA ASP A 520 27.18 18.32 18.14
C ASP A 520 26.08 18.29 17.08
N ALA A 521 26.31 17.67 15.92
CA ALA A 521 25.32 17.53 14.86
C ALA A 521 24.12 16.65 15.29
N VAL A 522 24.40 15.62 16.09
CA VAL A 522 23.40 14.74 16.71
C VAL A 522 22.48 15.51 17.65
N GLU A 523 23.08 16.31 18.53
CA GLU A 523 22.37 17.09 19.54
C GLU A 523 21.56 18.22 18.88
N GLN A 524 22.14 18.90 17.89
CA GLN A 524 21.43 19.90 17.09
C GLN A 524 20.23 19.31 16.34
N TRP A 525 20.38 18.12 15.76
CA TRP A 525 19.26 17.43 15.11
C TRP A 525 18.16 17.10 16.13
N ARG A 526 18.52 16.59 17.31
CA ARG A 526 17.57 16.31 18.41
C ARG A 526 16.81 17.57 18.82
N ASP A 527 17.50 18.69 19.01
CA ASP A 527 16.90 19.96 19.39
C ASP A 527 15.97 20.50 18.29
N ALA A 528 16.33 20.32 17.02
CA ALA A 528 15.46 20.67 15.90
C ALA A 528 14.18 19.83 15.88
N GLN A 529 14.27 18.53 16.19
CA GLN A 529 13.11 17.64 16.30
C GLN A 529 12.20 18.02 17.47
N ALA A 530 12.75 18.32 18.64
CA ALA A 530 11.99 18.76 19.81
C ALA A 530 11.25 20.09 19.56
N LYS A 531 11.90 21.04 18.88
CA LYS A 531 11.29 22.34 18.51
C LYS A 531 10.13 22.22 17.53
N ALA A 532 10.07 21.14 16.75
CA ALA A 532 8.97 20.88 15.81
C ALA A 532 7.66 20.42 16.48
N GLY A 533 7.54 20.51 17.82
CA GLY A 533 6.31 20.19 18.56
C GLY A 533 6.11 18.68 18.79
N ASP A 534 7.20 17.93 18.84
CA ASP A 534 7.18 16.47 18.88
C ASP A 534 6.86 15.90 20.27
N PRO A 535 5.86 15.01 20.41
CA PRO A 535 5.57 14.36 21.67
C PRO A 535 6.65 13.37 22.14
N ASP A 536 7.51 12.79 21.28
CA ASP A 536 8.57 11.85 21.69
C ASP A 536 9.82 11.83 20.76
N PRO A 537 10.72 12.83 20.88
CA PRO A 537 11.92 12.92 20.05
C PRO A 537 12.92 11.78 20.27
N ALA A 538 12.91 11.16 21.46
CA ALA A 538 13.81 10.05 21.75
C ALA A 538 13.39 8.77 21.00
N LEU A 539 12.10 8.47 20.95
CA LEU A 539 11.57 7.33 20.22
C LEU A 539 11.78 7.45 18.71
N ARG A 540 11.57 8.65 18.14
CA ARG A 540 11.85 8.91 16.72
C ARG A 540 13.31 8.69 16.37
N ALA A 541 14.20 9.21 17.21
CA ALA A 541 15.64 8.97 17.08
C ALA A 541 15.95 7.46 17.13
N ALA A 542 15.42 6.73 18.12
CA ALA A 542 15.61 5.29 18.23
C ALA A 542 15.15 4.51 16.99
N ARG A 543 14.02 4.88 16.38
CA ARG A 543 13.54 4.29 15.12
C ARG A 543 14.47 4.59 13.94
N LEU A 544 14.98 5.82 13.84
CA LEU A 544 15.96 6.17 12.82
C LEU A 544 17.23 5.32 12.95
N PHE A 545 17.74 5.13 14.16
CA PHE A 545 18.92 4.30 14.36
C PHE A 545 18.65 2.84 14.10
N ALA A 546 17.47 2.34 14.45
CA ALA A 546 17.07 0.99 14.11
C ALA A 546 17.16 0.72 12.59
N ILE A 547 16.76 1.70 11.77
CA ILE A 547 16.86 1.65 10.31
C ILE A 547 18.31 1.63 9.85
N LEU A 548 19.13 2.57 10.32
CA LEU A 548 20.52 2.70 9.90
C LEU A 548 21.38 1.52 10.35
N ALA A 549 21.17 1.05 11.58
CA ALA A 549 21.83 -0.15 12.09
C ALA A 549 21.46 -1.41 11.30
N ALA A 550 20.22 -1.52 10.80
CA ALA A 550 19.81 -2.63 9.95
C ALA A 550 20.53 -2.64 8.58
N GLN A 551 21.09 -1.51 8.16
CA GLN A 551 21.89 -1.37 6.94
C GLN A 551 23.39 -1.57 7.19
N GLY A 552 23.80 -1.78 8.44
CA GLY A 552 25.21 -1.90 8.81
C GLY A 552 25.94 -0.57 8.94
N GLU A 553 25.22 0.55 9.02
CA GLU A 553 25.85 1.85 9.26
C GLU A 553 26.43 1.94 10.67
N PRO A 554 27.70 2.36 10.84
CA PRO A 554 28.32 2.49 12.14
C PRO A 554 27.67 3.64 12.91
N VAL A 555 26.78 3.31 13.83
CA VAL A 555 26.27 4.26 14.84
C VAL A 555 27.32 4.37 15.96
N GLY A 556 27.97 5.54 16.05
CA GLY A 556 29.00 5.82 17.06
C GLY A 556 28.51 5.73 18.53
N ASP A 557 29.44 5.67 19.50
CA ASP A 557 29.14 5.37 20.91
C ASP A 557 28.15 6.32 21.60
N GLN A 558 28.09 7.58 21.19
CA GLN A 558 27.14 8.55 21.76
C GLN A 558 25.68 8.22 21.42
N TRP A 559 25.44 7.50 20.33
CA TRP A 559 24.11 7.04 19.95
C TRP A 559 23.61 5.89 20.80
N ARG A 560 24.53 5.04 21.29
CA ARG A 560 24.20 3.98 22.26
C ARG A 560 23.65 4.58 23.55
N GLN A 561 24.29 5.65 24.04
CA GLN A 561 23.82 6.40 25.22
C GLN A 561 22.45 7.06 25.00
N MET A 562 22.14 7.51 23.79
CA MET A 562 20.82 8.05 23.46
C MET A 562 19.73 6.98 23.40
N ALA A 563 20.01 5.83 22.78
CA ALA A 563 19.07 4.71 22.74
C ALA A 563 18.78 4.14 24.14
N GLU A 564 19.77 4.18 25.05
CA GLU A 564 19.61 3.83 26.47
C GLU A 564 18.75 4.84 27.24
N SER A 565 18.70 6.09 26.80
CA SER A 565 17.87 7.15 27.40
C SER A 565 16.44 7.22 26.85
N ALA A 566 16.17 6.54 25.72
CA ALA A 566 14.83 6.46 25.17
C ALA A 566 13.92 5.68 26.12
N GLN A 567 12.81 6.30 26.54
CA GLN A 567 11.80 5.62 27.31
C GLN A 567 11.26 4.45 26.47
N PRO A 568 10.98 3.28 27.07
CA PRO A 568 10.40 2.18 26.33
C PRO A 568 9.07 2.64 25.73
N SER A 569 8.98 2.60 24.40
CA SER A 569 7.69 2.68 23.71
C SER A 569 6.77 1.59 24.27
N SER A 570 5.48 1.89 24.36
CA SER A 570 4.45 1.00 24.91
C SER A 570 4.57 -0.46 24.42
N GLY A 571 4.79 -1.37 25.37
CA GLY A 571 4.78 -2.83 25.19
C GLY A 571 6.12 -3.43 24.76
N LEU A 572 6.60 -4.43 25.51
CA LEU A 572 7.72 -5.26 25.06
C LEU A 572 7.29 -6.04 23.80
N PRO A 573 8.15 -6.12 22.76
CA PRO A 573 7.82 -6.89 21.57
C PRO A 573 7.79 -8.39 21.86
N ASP A 574 7.06 -9.15 21.03
CA ASP A 574 7.00 -10.60 21.14
C ASP A 574 8.37 -11.22 20.81
N THR A 575 9.14 -11.52 21.87
CA THR A 575 10.48 -12.09 21.76
C THR A 575 10.50 -13.47 21.10
N THR A 576 9.40 -14.23 21.18
CA THR A 576 9.29 -15.54 20.53
C THR A 576 9.21 -15.37 19.02
N LEU A 577 8.42 -14.42 18.53
CA LEU A 577 8.35 -14.10 17.10
C LEU A 577 9.64 -13.47 16.58
N LEU A 578 10.32 -12.65 17.38
CA LEU A 578 11.62 -12.07 17.01
C LEU A 578 12.71 -13.13 16.86
N SER A 579 12.86 -14.03 17.84
CA SER A 579 13.84 -15.14 17.74
C SER A 579 13.53 -16.06 16.56
N ARG A 580 12.25 -16.24 16.25
CA ARG A 580 11.81 -17.01 15.10
C ARG A 580 12.12 -16.32 13.77
N LEU A 581 11.96 -15.00 13.69
CA LEU A 581 12.37 -14.21 12.52
C LEU A 581 13.88 -14.35 12.28
N ASP A 582 14.68 -14.26 13.34
CA ASP A 582 16.14 -14.46 13.25
C ASP A 582 16.47 -15.86 12.71
N ALA A 583 15.81 -16.90 13.22
CA ALA A 583 16.00 -18.28 12.75
C ALA A 583 15.52 -18.50 11.31
N ALA A 584 14.46 -17.82 10.88
CA ALA A 584 13.96 -17.87 9.50
C ALA A 584 14.92 -17.16 8.55
N SER A 585 15.43 -15.99 8.96
CA SER A 585 16.43 -15.20 8.24
C SER A 585 17.72 -16.00 8.03
N ALA A 586 18.27 -16.60 9.10
CA ALA A 586 19.50 -17.39 9.01
C ALA A 586 19.38 -18.62 8.10
N ALA A 587 18.17 -19.17 7.97
CA ALA A 587 17.88 -20.34 7.14
C ALA A 587 17.36 -20.01 5.74
N GLY A 588 17.20 -18.73 5.38
CA GLY A 588 16.68 -18.33 4.07
C GLY A 588 15.21 -18.66 3.82
N ARG A 589 14.37 -18.80 4.86
CA ARG A 589 12.96 -19.18 4.73
C ARG A 589 12.11 -17.98 4.31
N ARG A 590 12.19 -17.62 3.02
CA ARG A 590 11.66 -16.36 2.45
C ARG A 590 10.19 -16.09 2.79
N GLY A 591 9.29 -17.05 2.57
CA GLY A 591 7.86 -16.87 2.86
C GLY A 591 7.58 -16.60 4.33
N GLU A 592 8.30 -17.28 5.22
CA GLU A 592 8.20 -17.10 6.67
C GLU A 592 8.79 -15.77 7.14
N ILE A 593 9.92 -15.32 6.57
CA ILE A 593 10.50 -14.01 6.87
C ILE A 593 9.49 -12.91 6.55
N VAL A 594 8.85 -12.97 5.38
CA VAL A 594 7.84 -12.01 4.97
C VAL A 594 6.63 -12.06 5.91
N LEU A 595 6.10 -13.26 6.19
CA LEU A 595 4.96 -13.45 7.08
C LEU A 595 5.23 -12.90 8.49
N LEU A 596 6.37 -13.24 9.08
CA LEU A 596 6.76 -12.74 10.41
C LEU A 596 6.98 -11.24 10.41
N SER A 597 7.57 -10.67 9.35
CA SER A 597 7.75 -9.22 9.21
C SER A 597 6.42 -8.48 9.25
N LEU A 598 5.41 -9.00 8.55
CA LEU A 598 4.06 -8.43 8.54
C LEU A 598 3.38 -8.52 9.91
N VAL A 599 3.50 -9.67 10.59
CA VAL A 599 2.88 -9.88 11.91
C VAL A 599 3.56 -9.02 12.99
N LEU A 600 4.89 -8.95 12.98
CA LEU A 600 5.68 -8.20 13.97
C LEU A 600 5.46 -6.68 13.88
N MET A 601 5.30 -6.14 12.66
CA MET A 601 5.04 -4.71 12.46
C MET A 601 3.68 -4.26 13.03
N GLY A 602 2.72 -5.18 13.20
CA GLY A 602 1.48 -4.91 13.91
C GLY A 602 0.51 -3.96 13.20
N PRO A 603 -0.65 -3.68 13.83
CA PRO A 603 -1.76 -2.96 13.21
C PRO A 603 -1.52 -1.48 12.97
N THR A 604 -0.55 -0.90 13.65
CA THR A 604 -0.14 0.50 13.48
C THR A 604 0.98 0.65 12.44
N GLY A 605 1.54 -0.47 11.96
CA GLY A 605 2.59 -0.48 10.96
C GLY A 605 3.92 0.10 11.45
N PRO A 606 4.82 0.48 10.53
CA PRO A 606 6.18 0.85 10.87
C PRO A 606 6.29 2.22 11.54
N ALA A 607 5.26 3.07 11.40
CA ALA A 607 5.20 4.38 12.04
C ALA A 607 5.29 4.28 13.57
N ASP A 608 4.55 3.34 14.16
CA ASP A 608 4.48 3.16 15.62
C ASP A 608 5.24 1.92 16.12
N ALA A 609 5.83 1.12 15.23
CA ALA A 609 6.56 -0.08 15.60
C ALA A 609 7.70 0.21 16.59
N HIS A 610 7.93 -0.74 17.49
CA HIS A 610 9.04 -0.68 18.45
C HIS A 610 10.39 -0.67 17.70
N PRO A 611 11.38 0.16 18.07
CA PRO A 611 12.67 0.26 17.36
C PRO A 611 13.37 -1.09 17.15
N LEU A 612 13.39 -1.96 18.16
CA LEU A 612 13.90 -3.33 18.02
C LEU A 612 13.20 -4.14 16.90
N VAL A 613 11.88 -4.03 16.78
CA VAL A 613 11.11 -4.71 15.71
C VAL A 613 11.51 -4.15 14.35
N VAL A 614 11.55 -2.82 14.22
CA VAL A 614 11.99 -2.14 12.99
C VAL A 614 13.38 -2.64 12.58
N ASN A 615 14.34 -2.66 13.50
CA ASN A 615 15.69 -3.12 13.21
C ASN A 615 15.73 -4.58 12.75
N ARG A 616 15.06 -5.48 13.48
CA ARG A 616 15.10 -6.93 13.19
C ARG A 616 14.42 -7.28 11.87
N VAL A 617 13.25 -6.69 11.61
CA VAL A 617 12.53 -6.87 10.34
C VAL A 617 13.36 -6.36 9.17
N LEU A 618 13.88 -5.12 9.24
CA LEU A 618 14.67 -4.58 8.16
C LEU A 618 15.95 -5.38 7.92
N SER A 619 16.64 -5.80 8.98
CA SER A 619 17.85 -6.63 8.87
C SER A 619 17.55 -7.97 8.20
N ALA A 620 16.44 -8.63 8.57
CA ALA A 620 16.03 -9.89 7.97
C ALA A 620 15.68 -9.73 6.48
N LEU A 621 14.98 -8.66 6.11
CA LEU A 621 14.66 -8.37 4.71
C LEU A 621 15.92 -8.05 3.89
N TYR A 622 16.84 -7.21 4.39
CA TYR A 622 18.10 -6.91 3.71
C TYR A 622 18.96 -8.16 3.49
N ALA A 623 19.11 -9.00 4.52
CA ALA A 623 19.91 -10.21 4.45
C ALA A 623 19.38 -11.26 3.46
N ASN A 624 18.09 -11.21 3.13
CA ASN A 624 17.40 -12.22 2.31
C ASN A 624 16.97 -11.71 0.92
N GLY A 625 17.58 -10.62 0.44
CA GLY A 625 17.38 -10.13 -0.92
C GLY A 625 16.10 -9.33 -1.14
N LEU A 626 15.50 -8.80 -0.07
CA LEU A 626 14.29 -7.96 -0.10
C LEU A 626 14.64 -6.49 0.22
N GLN A 627 15.71 -5.98 -0.40
CA GLN A 627 16.24 -4.66 -0.07
C GLN A 627 15.30 -3.53 -0.50
N SER A 628 14.58 -3.68 -1.61
CA SER A 628 13.58 -2.70 -2.07
C SER A 628 12.46 -2.52 -1.04
N GLU A 629 11.96 -3.62 -0.50
CA GLU A 629 10.88 -3.67 0.47
C GLU A 629 11.35 -3.12 1.81
N ALA A 630 12.57 -3.48 2.24
CA ALA A 630 13.19 -2.93 3.44
C ALA A 630 13.35 -1.39 3.33
N ARG A 631 13.79 -0.87 2.19
CA ARG A 631 13.92 0.59 1.96
C ARG A 631 12.56 1.28 1.96
N ALA A 632 11.56 0.69 1.30
CA ALA A 632 10.21 1.27 1.26
C ALA A 632 9.60 1.37 2.67
N ILE A 633 9.72 0.30 3.48
CA ILE A 633 9.31 0.30 4.88
C ILE A 633 10.10 1.35 5.68
N ALA A 634 11.42 1.44 5.49
CA ALA A 634 12.24 2.44 6.16
C ALA A 634 11.83 3.88 5.84
N PHE A 635 11.52 4.19 4.57
CA PHE A 635 11.05 5.51 4.16
C PHE A 635 9.67 5.84 4.74
N GLU A 636 8.77 4.87 4.83
CA GLU A 636 7.50 5.05 5.53
C GLU A 636 7.70 5.34 7.01
N THR A 637 8.60 4.61 7.69
CA THR A 637 8.92 4.86 9.10
C THR A 637 9.37 6.30 9.31
N VAL A 638 10.36 6.78 8.54
CA VAL A 638 10.92 8.12 8.76
C VAL A 638 9.91 9.22 8.41
N ILE A 639 9.16 9.08 7.31
CA ILE A 639 8.19 10.09 6.88
C ILE A 639 7.01 10.18 7.84
N ALA A 640 6.46 9.04 8.29
CA ALA A 640 5.36 9.02 9.23
C ALA A 640 5.74 9.59 10.60
N ASN A 641 7.03 9.53 10.96
CA ASN A 641 7.57 10.12 12.17
C ASN A 641 8.04 11.58 11.96
N GLY A 642 7.85 12.19 10.79
CA GLY A 642 8.23 13.60 10.56
C GLY A 642 9.74 13.86 10.52
N ILE A 643 10.56 12.82 10.31
CA ILE A 643 12.01 12.92 10.13
C ILE A 643 12.35 13.46 8.74
#